data_AF-A0A2P6N3B7-F1
#
_entry.id   AF-A0A2P6N3B7-F1
#
_cell.length_a   1.000
_cell.length_b   1.000
_cell.length_c   1.000
_cell.angle_alpha   90.00
_cell.angle_beta   90.00
_cell.angle_gamma   90.00
#
_symmetry.space_group_name_H-M   'P 1'
#
loop_
_entity.id
_entity.type
_entity.pdbx_description
1 polymer ?
#
loop_
_entity_poly.entity_id
_entity_poly.type
_entity_poly.pdbx_seq_one_letter_code
_entity_poly.pdbx_strand_id
1 'polypeptide(L)'
;MPSSPKELLGDAVGEDRNAKQRAVRQVKSSSALMSMWGFFLIGFMFTLGFIMQGVSVFSFGILNLPVLLFPFLHFFDKTKYVHGRLFRGSSVWSAWFNPLWDFKVSGKIPQIWPERTVCVANHLSLADPSLLSHLPWEMKYMSKASVRLIPVVGWSMYIAGDCFVRRGNKESARAAIKKMADWLSIGANVMIFPEGTRTRDGSLGEFKDGAFRLALDSQCDILPIAIYGTDTALPQGTWKMGKAKGRVRVGRAISTKGMSTEKDLDKLKQLVREQIVEMKEQLALDSCSRCSKYEYRNNTATTMLSATADGFIVPDMLHSILDEENGDSMTEKNPIFDDFSHSDEEESPMNHLTSRHARARARSLTQPLAMEKCELIYCQSAEYRTTDDDVQRFYYKTENHRVRNIQKVVGKWFIYLLIGLIVGCIAFGIKRGIDLLQEFKYSNVERLFEEGYRAGAFFTYWGICTLYALIGGGVVLLCGPLSGGSGIPEVKSFLNGVVVHGTINIRSFVGKILSIIFSFSSCMALGPEGPMVHIGSMVGGGLSAGKSKTLHVRLPRVFEILRQDKEQRDFISSGAAAGIAAAFGAPIGGVLFALEETSSFWSRELTWRTFFGTMVASFTVNLLFMSFVNSTNYVNDYGLLTFGLSSTYLYRGTELIAFAGLGVIGGVLGAVFVKLNIMLNKWRRDHLRSFKWKGMAEILLLVSVFSIITFVIPLAGHCKPISELADKTVQTVCDNNATTMNPISLFCEKDHYSDYVNLFLVPQDRALKNLFSRTHEVFTIPSLVVFLFLYFAMVVLTAGTLNAGGLFVPMMLVGATYGRLIGRLLGTVWHPEPRVDPSIYALVGSAAMMSGFSRSTISLVVIVVELTGNTQFMLPIMLAVMTAKWIGDAFTESIYESLMELKSYAFLKHHPPRHTLTMGVHDVMANNVRCLNETESLEKVIDLLRTTTHNAFPVVKDNGIGRQATFRGLISRRQILVLLQQKRFYPKTSLQSRHNFIDYETNIALLNRKLHLDTIPGLPQPRELSEYDIDFINYTDKSAPIIQEGGSFIDAYKLFSLLGLRHLVVIDDFFQVAGIITRHDLLQPEMEEQIRSNRHEEMQDKRRMLKKLFCLA
;
A
#
# COMPACT_ATOMS: atom_id res chain seq x y z
N MET A 1 -87.15 7.78 -27.00
CA MET A 1 -87.94 7.42 -28.19
C MET A 1 -86.97 7.11 -29.33
N PRO A 2 -87.23 6.07 -30.14
CA PRO A 2 -86.48 4.82 -29.96
C PRO A 2 -85.74 4.30 -31.21
N SER A 3 -84.90 3.28 -30.95
CA SER A 3 -84.72 2.03 -31.73
C SER A 3 -84.13 2.06 -33.15
N SER A 4 -83.03 1.33 -33.37
CA SER A 4 -83.08 -0.01 -33.99
C SER A 4 -81.73 -0.76 -33.87
N PRO A 5 -81.70 -2.10 -33.93
CA PRO A 5 -80.73 -2.94 -33.22
C PRO A 5 -79.60 -3.48 -34.11
N LYS A 6 -78.34 -3.26 -33.70
CA LYS A 6 -77.14 -4.02 -34.13
C LYS A 6 -76.34 -4.60 -32.95
N GLU A 7 -76.89 -4.58 -31.75
CA GLU A 7 -76.17 -4.81 -30.49
C GLU A 7 -76.10 -6.25 -29.97
N LEU A 8 -76.56 -7.28 -30.70
CA LEU A 8 -76.58 -8.65 -30.17
C LEU A 8 -75.52 -9.62 -30.73
N LEU A 9 -74.58 -9.15 -31.55
CA LEU A 9 -73.43 -9.98 -31.99
C LEU A 9 -72.04 -9.35 -31.82
N GLY A 10 -71.96 -8.10 -31.35
CA GLY A 10 -70.67 -7.41 -31.12
C GLY A 10 -70.05 -7.70 -29.74
N ASP A 11 -70.87 -7.81 -28.70
CA ASP A 11 -70.38 -7.84 -27.32
C ASP A 11 -69.83 -9.20 -26.88
N ALA A 12 -70.33 -10.30 -27.46
CA ALA A 12 -69.82 -11.65 -27.16
C ALA A 12 -68.41 -11.91 -27.72
N VAL A 13 -67.98 -11.20 -28.76
CA VAL A 13 -66.64 -11.36 -29.37
C VAL A 13 -65.63 -10.35 -28.80
N GLY A 14 -66.10 -9.21 -28.29
CA GLY A 14 -65.28 -8.21 -27.61
C GLY A 14 -64.87 -8.61 -26.19
N GLU A 15 -65.78 -9.23 -25.42
CA GLU A 15 -65.47 -9.71 -24.07
C GLU A 15 -64.50 -10.90 -24.06
N ASP A 16 -64.61 -11.84 -25.00
CA ASP A 16 -63.70 -13.00 -25.04
C ASP A 16 -62.26 -12.60 -25.46
N ARG A 17 -62.11 -11.57 -26.30
CA ARG A 17 -60.78 -11.02 -26.65
C ARG A 17 -60.15 -10.27 -25.48
N ASN A 18 -60.92 -9.47 -24.74
CA ASN A 18 -60.43 -8.75 -23.57
C ASN A 18 -60.18 -9.68 -22.37
N ALA A 19 -60.98 -10.74 -22.20
CA ALA A 19 -60.78 -11.78 -21.20
C ALA A 19 -59.55 -12.64 -21.52
N LYS A 20 -59.33 -13.05 -22.78
CA LYS A 20 -58.09 -13.71 -23.21
C LYS A 20 -56.87 -12.80 -23.07
N GLN A 21 -56.97 -11.51 -23.40
CA GLN A 21 -55.85 -10.58 -23.19
C GLN A 21 -55.56 -10.31 -21.71
N ARG A 22 -56.57 -10.26 -20.84
CA ARG A 22 -56.39 -10.16 -19.38
C ARG A 22 -55.82 -11.46 -18.81
N ALA A 23 -56.32 -12.63 -19.22
CA ALA A 23 -55.79 -13.93 -18.80
C ALA A 23 -54.35 -14.14 -19.29
N VAL A 24 -54.02 -13.75 -20.53
CA VAL A 24 -52.65 -13.82 -21.07
C VAL A 24 -51.73 -12.79 -20.39
N ARG A 25 -52.20 -11.59 -20.02
CA ARG A 25 -51.43 -10.63 -19.21
C ARG A 25 -51.24 -11.12 -17.77
N GLN A 26 -52.24 -11.74 -17.17
CA GLN A 26 -52.19 -12.26 -15.80
C GLN A 26 -51.31 -13.53 -15.72
N VAL A 27 -51.34 -14.39 -16.74
CA VAL A 27 -50.45 -15.56 -16.89
C VAL A 27 -49.03 -15.14 -17.29
N LYS A 28 -48.84 -14.11 -18.13
CA LYS A 28 -47.49 -13.55 -18.38
C LYS A 28 -46.93 -12.83 -17.15
N SER A 29 -47.76 -12.15 -16.37
CA SER A 29 -47.36 -11.54 -15.09
C SER A 29 -47.01 -12.60 -14.04
N SER A 30 -47.78 -13.69 -13.91
CA SER A 30 -47.51 -14.75 -12.94
C SER A 30 -46.35 -15.66 -13.36
N SER A 31 -46.15 -15.92 -14.66
CA SER A 31 -44.98 -16.64 -15.19
C SER A 31 -43.72 -15.78 -15.21
N ALA A 32 -43.82 -14.47 -15.41
CA ALA A 32 -42.70 -13.54 -15.23
C ALA A 32 -42.34 -13.34 -13.76
N LEU A 33 -43.32 -13.37 -12.85
CA LEU A 33 -43.08 -13.40 -11.40
C LEU A 33 -42.47 -14.73 -10.96
N MET A 34 -42.99 -15.88 -11.43
CA MET A 34 -42.40 -17.20 -11.16
C MET A 34 -41.00 -17.37 -11.78
N SER A 35 -40.75 -16.80 -12.96
CA SER A 35 -39.40 -16.78 -13.55
C SER A 35 -38.50 -15.78 -12.84
N MET A 36 -38.98 -14.60 -12.43
CA MET A 36 -38.24 -13.66 -11.60
C MET A 36 -37.89 -14.27 -10.25
N TRP A 37 -38.82 -14.93 -9.57
CA TRP A 37 -38.55 -15.66 -8.32
C TRP A 37 -37.63 -16.85 -8.58
N GLY A 38 -37.74 -17.54 -9.71
CA GLY A 38 -36.78 -18.56 -10.13
C GLY A 38 -35.38 -18.00 -10.36
N PHE A 39 -35.24 -16.86 -11.04
CA PHE A 39 -33.98 -16.15 -11.25
C PHE A 39 -33.46 -15.49 -9.96
N PHE A 40 -34.35 -15.05 -9.06
CA PHE A 40 -34.01 -14.55 -7.74
C PHE A 40 -33.60 -15.68 -6.82
N LEU A 41 -34.20 -16.87 -6.92
CA LEU A 41 -33.85 -18.04 -6.11
C LEU A 41 -32.58 -18.69 -6.64
N ILE A 42 -32.42 -18.81 -7.96
CA ILE A 42 -31.17 -19.22 -8.60
C ILE A 42 -30.10 -18.18 -8.28
N GLY A 43 -30.39 -16.89 -8.45
CA GLY A 43 -29.50 -15.77 -8.13
C GLY A 43 -29.14 -15.74 -6.65
N PHE A 44 -30.09 -15.95 -5.75
CA PHE A 44 -29.93 -16.05 -4.30
C PHE A 44 -29.17 -17.31 -3.90
N MET A 45 -29.42 -18.47 -4.51
CA MET A 45 -28.62 -19.68 -4.30
C MET A 45 -27.23 -19.56 -4.90
N PHE A 46 -27.06 -18.81 -6.00
CA PHE A 46 -25.75 -18.50 -6.57
C PHE A 46 -24.98 -17.54 -5.69
N THR A 47 -25.62 -16.45 -5.21
CA THR A 47 -25.01 -15.51 -4.26
C THR A 47 -24.79 -16.15 -2.91
N LEU A 48 -25.70 -16.97 -2.39
CA LEU A 48 -25.52 -17.73 -1.15
C LEU A 48 -24.44 -18.77 -1.33
N GLY A 49 -24.37 -19.45 -2.48
CA GLY A 49 -23.25 -20.33 -2.85
C GLY A 49 -21.93 -19.57 -2.94
N PHE A 50 -21.94 -18.35 -3.49
CA PHE A 50 -20.77 -17.48 -3.61
C PHE A 50 -20.37 -16.84 -2.28
N ILE A 51 -21.32 -16.58 -1.40
CA ILE A 51 -21.13 -16.10 -0.02
C ILE A 51 -20.65 -17.25 0.84
N MET A 52 -21.19 -18.46 0.72
CA MET A 52 -20.70 -19.65 1.43
C MET A 52 -19.32 -20.08 0.91
N GLN A 53 -19.06 -19.93 -0.40
CA GLN A 53 -17.74 -20.14 -0.97
C GLN A 53 -16.78 -19.01 -0.57
N GLY A 54 -17.26 -17.77 -0.55
CA GLY A 54 -16.55 -16.60 -0.04
C GLY A 54 -16.19 -16.77 1.42
N VAL A 55 -17.13 -17.21 2.27
CA VAL A 55 -16.93 -17.55 3.67
C VAL A 55 -16.00 -18.75 3.78
N SER A 56 -16.16 -19.84 3.03
CA SER A 56 -15.23 -20.97 3.08
C SER A 56 -13.80 -20.56 2.71
N VAL A 57 -13.63 -19.74 1.66
CA VAL A 57 -12.32 -19.22 1.22
C VAL A 57 -11.77 -18.16 2.18
N PHE A 58 -12.62 -17.32 2.76
CA PHE A 58 -12.25 -16.27 3.72
C PHE A 58 -11.91 -16.87 5.08
N SER A 59 -12.71 -17.81 5.57
CA SER A 59 -12.44 -18.64 6.76
C SER A 59 -11.19 -19.49 6.56
N PHE A 60 -10.96 -20.05 5.36
CA PHE A 60 -9.71 -20.72 5.01
C PHE A 60 -8.53 -19.75 5.00
N GLY A 61 -8.68 -18.54 4.48
CA GLY A 61 -7.67 -17.48 4.51
C GLY A 61 -7.35 -16.98 5.91
N ILE A 62 -8.36 -16.82 6.76
CA ILE A 62 -8.24 -16.40 8.16
C ILE A 62 -7.59 -17.50 9.02
N LEU A 63 -7.99 -18.77 8.85
CA LEU A 63 -7.34 -19.88 9.55
C LEU A 63 -5.91 -20.14 9.10
N ASN A 64 -5.55 -19.75 7.88
CA ASN A 64 -4.18 -19.81 7.38
C ASN A 64 -3.37 -18.53 7.67
N LEU A 65 -4.00 -17.45 8.18
CA LEU A 65 -3.31 -16.22 8.58
C LEU A 65 -2.29 -16.49 9.72
N PRO A 66 -2.61 -17.27 10.77
CA PRO A 66 -1.63 -17.70 11.78
C PRO A 66 -0.46 -18.51 11.20
N VAL A 67 -0.68 -19.31 10.15
CA VAL A 67 0.35 -20.10 9.46
C VAL A 67 1.32 -19.20 8.67
N LEU A 68 0.87 -18.01 8.24
CA LEU A 68 1.70 -16.99 7.58
C LEU A 68 2.39 -16.04 8.57
N LEU A 69 1.87 -15.91 9.79
CA LEU A 69 2.33 -14.96 10.81
C LEU A 69 3.30 -15.56 11.85
N PHE A 70 3.58 -16.86 11.82
CA PHE A 70 4.52 -17.51 12.76
C PHE A 70 5.86 -17.93 12.13
N PRO A 71 6.83 -17.01 11.96
CA PRO A 71 8.23 -17.36 11.72
C PRO A 71 8.88 -18.15 12.88
N PHE A 72 8.30 -18.10 14.08
CA PHE A 72 8.91 -18.65 15.29
C PHE A 72 8.95 -20.18 15.31
N LEU A 73 7.95 -20.84 14.73
CA LEU A 73 7.91 -22.31 14.61
C LEU A 73 8.95 -22.85 13.59
N HIS A 74 9.48 -22.01 12.70
CA HIS A 74 10.47 -22.41 11.71
C HIS A 74 11.79 -22.88 12.35
N PHE A 75 12.12 -22.38 13.54
CA PHE A 75 13.33 -22.77 14.27
C PHE A 75 13.22 -24.13 14.98
N PHE A 76 12.01 -24.52 15.42
CA PHE A 76 11.80 -25.71 16.25
C PHE A 76 11.26 -26.92 15.47
N ASP A 77 10.62 -26.71 14.32
CA ASP A 77 9.98 -27.77 13.52
C ASP A 77 10.76 -28.06 12.23
N LYS A 78 11.83 -28.87 12.33
CA LYS A 78 12.71 -29.23 11.20
C LYS A 78 11.98 -29.94 10.05
N THR A 79 10.94 -30.74 10.36
CA THR A 79 10.13 -31.45 9.35
C THR A 79 8.95 -30.63 8.85
N LYS A 80 8.72 -29.43 9.41
CA LYS A 80 7.57 -28.56 9.10
C LYS A 80 6.23 -29.27 9.29
N TYR A 81 6.16 -30.18 10.25
CA TYR A 81 5.00 -31.02 10.53
C TYR A 81 3.80 -30.17 10.99
N VAL A 82 4.00 -29.25 11.93
CA VAL A 82 2.93 -28.44 12.53
C VAL A 82 2.28 -27.53 11.48
N HIS A 83 3.08 -26.87 10.65
CA HIS A 83 2.59 -26.01 9.57
C HIS A 83 1.77 -26.81 8.56
N GLY A 84 2.27 -27.98 8.17
CA GLY A 84 1.55 -28.90 7.30
C GLY A 84 0.21 -29.31 7.89
N ARG A 85 0.20 -29.76 9.16
CA ARG A 85 -1.01 -30.21 9.85
C ARG A 85 -2.07 -29.12 9.98
N LEU A 86 -1.67 -27.88 10.28
CA LEU A 86 -2.59 -26.74 10.32
C LEU A 86 -3.19 -26.47 8.93
N PHE A 87 -2.38 -26.49 7.88
CA PHE A 87 -2.84 -26.34 6.51
C PHE A 87 -3.79 -27.46 6.06
N ARG A 88 -3.46 -28.74 6.32
CA ARG A 88 -4.35 -29.88 6.02
C ARG A 88 -5.63 -29.83 6.86
N GLY A 89 -5.52 -29.48 8.14
CA GLY A 89 -6.67 -29.26 9.02
C GLY A 89 -7.63 -28.20 8.49
N SER A 90 -7.11 -27.09 7.95
CA SER A 90 -7.94 -26.07 7.30
C SER A 90 -8.68 -26.60 6.06
N SER A 91 -8.10 -27.57 5.34
CA SER A 91 -8.74 -28.24 4.20
C SER A 91 -9.88 -29.16 4.64
N VAL A 92 -9.73 -29.85 5.78
CA VAL A 92 -10.83 -30.65 6.40
C VAL A 92 -11.96 -29.72 6.83
N TRP A 93 -11.63 -28.60 7.47
CA TRP A 93 -12.62 -27.62 7.92
C TRP A 93 -13.39 -27.00 6.74
N SER A 94 -12.69 -26.68 5.64
CA SER A 94 -13.31 -26.21 4.40
C SER A 94 -14.24 -27.27 3.77
N ALA A 95 -13.85 -28.54 3.77
CA ALA A 95 -14.70 -29.64 3.31
C ALA A 95 -15.94 -29.83 4.21
N TRP A 96 -15.82 -29.64 5.52
CA TRP A 96 -16.93 -29.74 6.47
C TRP A 96 -18.00 -28.65 6.26
N PHE A 97 -17.60 -27.43 5.93
CA PHE A 97 -18.53 -26.35 5.57
C PHE A 97 -19.14 -26.48 4.17
N ASN A 98 -18.66 -27.41 3.35
CA ASN A 98 -19.19 -27.65 2.02
C ASN A 98 -20.27 -28.74 2.06
N PRO A 99 -21.58 -28.40 1.99
CA PRO A 99 -22.66 -29.37 2.09
C PRO A 99 -22.71 -30.35 0.89
N LEU A 100 -21.94 -30.11 -0.18
CA LEU A 100 -21.85 -30.99 -1.33
C LEU A 100 -20.88 -32.16 -1.12
N TRP A 101 -19.97 -32.10 -0.15
CA TRP A 101 -18.91 -33.09 0.04
C TRP A 101 -19.10 -33.89 1.35
N ASP A 102 -19.18 -35.22 1.25
CA ASP A 102 -19.17 -36.15 2.39
C ASP A 102 -17.90 -36.99 2.34
N PHE A 103 -16.84 -36.52 2.99
CA PHE A 103 -15.51 -37.15 3.00
C PHE A 103 -15.26 -37.91 4.30
N LYS A 104 -14.89 -39.20 4.19
CA LYS A 104 -14.66 -40.08 5.35
C LYS A 104 -13.51 -41.06 5.12
N VAL A 105 -12.81 -41.40 6.20
CA VAL A 105 -11.84 -42.50 6.24
C VAL A 105 -12.59 -43.80 6.54
N SER A 106 -12.32 -44.86 5.79
CA SER A 106 -12.95 -46.18 5.92
C SER A 106 -11.92 -47.24 6.32
N GLY A 107 -12.25 -48.07 7.30
CA GLY A 107 -11.38 -49.15 7.83
C GLY A 107 -10.58 -48.74 9.07
N LYS A 108 -9.76 -49.68 9.57
CA LYS A 108 -8.87 -49.44 10.72
C LYS A 108 -7.62 -48.70 10.26
N ILE A 109 -7.36 -47.55 10.86
CA ILE A 109 -6.14 -46.78 10.65
C ILE A 109 -5.04 -47.38 11.55
N PRO A 110 -3.82 -47.63 11.05
CA PRO A 110 -2.66 -48.02 11.87
C PRO A 110 -2.53 -47.16 13.15
N GLN A 111 -2.36 -47.77 14.32
CA GLN A 111 -2.21 -47.02 15.59
C GLN A 111 -0.85 -46.33 15.72
N ILE A 112 0.20 -46.90 15.12
CA ILE A 112 1.56 -46.35 15.08
C ILE A 112 1.81 -45.86 13.66
N TRP A 113 2.23 -44.60 13.54
CA TRP A 113 2.56 -44.00 12.26
C TRP A 113 3.95 -44.45 11.80
N PRO A 114 4.10 -45.04 10.61
CA PRO A 114 5.42 -45.40 10.11
C PRO A 114 6.18 -44.13 9.70
N GLU A 115 7.33 -43.89 10.32
CA GLU A 115 8.24 -42.82 9.93
C GLU A 115 9.00 -43.21 8.65
N ARG A 116 9.42 -42.22 7.86
CA ARG A 116 10.22 -42.44 6.63
C ARG A 116 9.50 -43.36 5.62
N THR A 117 8.25 -43.03 5.29
CA THR A 117 7.40 -43.83 4.41
C THR A 117 7.03 -43.08 3.13
N VAL A 118 7.01 -43.80 2.01
CA VAL A 118 6.51 -43.30 0.71
C VAL A 118 5.05 -43.72 0.56
N CYS A 119 4.13 -42.77 0.73
CA CYS A 119 2.70 -42.99 0.55
C CYS A 119 2.31 -42.86 -0.93
N VAL A 120 1.55 -43.84 -1.42
CA VAL A 120 1.16 -43.93 -2.84
C VAL A 120 -0.36 -44.11 -2.93
N ALA A 121 -1.03 -43.27 -3.72
CA ALA A 121 -2.49 -43.34 -3.91
C ALA A 121 -2.89 -43.11 -5.36
N ASN A 122 -4.07 -43.60 -5.73
CA ASN A 122 -4.69 -43.30 -7.03
C ASN A 122 -5.22 -41.86 -7.08
N HIS A 123 -5.37 -41.29 -8.29
CA HIS A 123 -5.73 -39.87 -8.47
C HIS A 123 -6.95 -39.65 -9.39
N LEU A 124 -8.11 -39.35 -8.80
CA LEU A 124 -9.38 -39.15 -9.49
C LEU A 124 -9.72 -37.67 -9.71
N SER A 125 -9.38 -36.78 -8.76
CA SER A 125 -9.94 -35.42 -8.72
C SER A 125 -9.01 -34.39 -8.07
N LEU A 126 -9.25 -33.09 -8.33
CA LEU A 126 -8.56 -32.03 -7.57
C LEU A 126 -8.95 -32.02 -6.08
N ALA A 127 -10.04 -32.69 -5.72
CA ALA A 127 -10.49 -32.83 -4.33
C ALA A 127 -9.75 -33.93 -3.54
N ASP A 128 -8.95 -34.78 -4.19
CA ASP A 128 -8.28 -35.91 -3.53
C ASP A 128 -7.36 -35.49 -2.38
N PRO A 129 -6.52 -34.43 -2.49
CA PRO A 129 -5.71 -33.97 -1.36
C PRO A 129 -6.56 -33.50 -0.17
N SER A 130 -7.75 -32.94 -0.41
CA SER A 130 -8.69 -32.54 0.65
C SER A 130 -9.29 -33.76 1.37
N LEU A 131 -9.60 -34.83 0.63
CA LEU A 131 -10.02 -36.11 1.23
C LEU A 131 -8.86 -36.74 2.04
N LEU A 132 -7.65 -36.81 1.49
CA LEU A 132 -6.47 -37.36 2.18
C LEU A 132 -6.10 -36.57 3.45
N SER A 133 -6.45 -35.28 3.52
CA SER A 133 -6.24 -34.45 4.72
C SER A 133 -7.05 -34.92 5.94
N HIS A 134 -8.01 -35.84 5.78
CA HIS A 134 -8.75 -36.47 6.88
C HIS A 134 -7.94 -37.56 7.61
N LEU A 135 -6.82 -37.99 7.03
CA LEU A 135 -5.89 -38.88 7.73
C LEU A 135 -5.21 -38.11 8.88
N PRO A 136 -4.93 -38.76 10.02
CA PRO A 136 -4.43 -38.08 11.22
C PRO A 136 -2.97 -37.61 11.11
N TRP A 137 -2.32 -37.83 9.97
CA TRP A 137 -0.88 -37.69 9.81
C TRP A 137 -0.48 -36.76 8.67
N GLU A 138 0.62 -36.02 8.86
CA GLU A 138 1.15 -35.11 7.83
C GLU A 138 2.07 -35.83 6.83
N MET A 139 1.96 -35.44 5.57
CA MET A 139 2.79 -35.94 4.47
C MET A 139 3.18 -34.78 3.55
N LYS A 140 4.37 -34.82 2.95
CA LYS A 140 4.82 -33.85 1.95
C LYS A 140 4.35 -34.26 0.56
N TYR A 141 3.53 -33.44 -0.07
CA TYR A 141 2.87 -33.81 -1.33
C TYR A 141 3.75 -33.46 -2.54
N MET A 142 3.71 -34.30 -3.57
CA MET A 142 4.16 -33.94 -4.91
C MET A 142 3.03 -33.22 -5.65
N SER A 143 3.26 -31.99 -6.11
CA SER A 143 2.25 -31.19 -6.80
C SER A 143 2.78 -30.52 -8.07
N LYS A 144 1.87 -30.18 -8.99
CA LYS A 144 2.23 -29.46 -10.23
C LYS A 144 2.73 -28.06 -9.88
N ALA A 145 3.83 -27.62 -10.50
CA ALA A 145 4.45 -26.32 -10.20
C ALA A 145 3.52 -25.11 -10.37
N SER A 146 2.50 -25.20 -11.23
CA SER A 146 1.48 -24.15 -11.36
C SER A 146 0.59 -24.01 -10.12
N VAL A 147 0.43 -25.06 -9.30
CA VAL A 147 -0.37 -25.02 -8.05
C VAL A 147 0.29 -24.11 -7.02
N ARG A 148 1.63 -24.01 -7.04
CA ARG A 148 2.38 -23.04 -6.23
C ARG A 148 1.93 -21.59 -6.46
N LEU A 149 1.34 -21.32 -7.64
CA LEU A 149 0.89 -20.00 -8.04
C LEU A 149 -0.53 -19.66 -7.54
N ILE A 150 -1.24 -20.59 -6.89
CA ILE A 150 -2.56 -20.28 -6.31
C ILE A 150 -2.36 -19.50 -5.00
N PRO A 151 -2.88 -18.27 -4.84
CA PRO A 151 -2.75 -17.50 -3.60
C PRO A 151 -3.30 -18.25 -2.40
N VAL A 152 -2.71 -18.02 -1.22
CA VAL A 152 -3.02 -18.73 0.04
C VAL A 152 -2.69 -20.23 -0.05
N VAL A 153 -3.42 -21.03 -0.84
CA VAL A 153 -3.27 -22.48 -0.96
C VAL A 153 -1.86 -22.88 -1.39
N GLY A 154 -1.38 -22.34 -2.52
CA GLY A 154 -0.05 -22.66 -3.07
C GLY A 154 1.10 -22.15 -2.19
N TRP A 155 0.89 -21.04 -1.47
CA TRP A 155 1.86 -20.49 -0.52
C TRP A 155 1.94 -21.33 0.76
N SER A 156 0.79 -21.72 1.31
CA SER A 156 0.72 -22.64 2.46
C SER A 156 1.34 -23.99 2.13
N MET A 157 1.08 -24.55 0.93
CA MET A 157 1.77 -25.77 0.45
C MET A 157 3.29 -25.60 0.39
N TYR A 158 3.77 -24.45 -0.13
CA TYR A 158 5.20 -24.16 -0.18
C TYR A 158 5.84 -24.01 1.21
N ILE A 159 5.15 -23.36 2.14
CA ILE A 159 5.58 -23.21 3.53
C ILE A 159 5.57 -24.56 4.24
N ALA A 160 4.54 -25.37 4.04
CA ALA A 160 4.40 -26.73 4.57
C ALA A 160 5.49 -27.70 4.07
N GLY A 161 6.24 -27.34 3.03
CA GLY A 161 7.38 -28.10 2.53
C GLY A 161 7.08 -28.98 1.31
N ASP A 162 5.89 -28.86 0.71
CA ASP A 162 5.50 -29.63 -0.48
C ASP A 162 6.49 -29.45 -1.65
N CYS A 163 6.56 -30.46 -2.50
CA CYS A 163 7.50 -30.55 -3.61
C CYS A 163 6.78 -30.30 -4.94
N PHE A 164 7.27 -29.33 -5.71
CA PHE A 164 6.62 -28.86 -6.93
C PHE A 164 7.38 -29.31 -8.17
N VAL A 165 6.66 -29.88 -9.15
CA VAL A 165 7.23 -30.41 -10.40
C VAL A 165 6.62 -29.76 -11.65
N ARG A 166 7.46 -29.34 -12.61
CA ARG A 166 7.04 -28.92 -13.95
C ARG A 166 6.94 -30.17 -14.85
N ARG A 167 5.73 -30.47 -15.33
CA ARG A 167 5.49 -31.61 -16.24
C ARG A 167 6.24 -31.41 -17.56
N GLY A 168 6.80 -32.48 -18.11
CA GLY A 168 7.61 -32.46 -19.33
C GLY A 168 9.09 -32.05 -19.13
N ASN A 169 9.45 -31.50 -17.97
CA ASN A 169 10.83 -31.13 -17.66
C ASN A 169 11.48 -32.19 -16.75
N LYS A 170 12.42 -32.98 -17.31
CA LYS A 170 13.10 -34.07 -16.60
C LYS A 170 13.94 -33.58 -15.41
N GLU A 171 14.57 -32.42 -15.50
CA GLU A 171 15.36 -31.82 -14.41
C GLU A 171 14.48 -31.44 -13.23
N SER A 172 13.34 -30.80 -13.49
CA SER A 172 12.38 -30.42 -12.45
C SER A 172 11.80 -31.64 -11.73
N ALA A 173 11.62 -32.76 -12.42
CA ALA A 173 11.16 -34.01 -11.82
C ALA A 173 12.24 -34.62 -10.91
N ARG A 174 13.50 -34.69 -11.38
CA ARG A 174 14.63 -35.16 -10.56
C ARG A 174 14.83 -34.30 -9.32
N ALA A 175 14.76 -32.97 -9.44
CA ALA A 175 14.90 -32.05 -8.31
C ALA A 175 13.78 -32.24 -7.28
N ALA A 176 12.54 -32.49 -7.72
CA ALA A 176 11.43 -32.76 -6.83
C ALA A 176 11.59 -34.09 -6.07
N ILE A 177 12.03 -35.15 -6.76
CA ILE A 177 12.31 -36.46 -6.15
C ILE A 177 13.47 -36.37 -5.16
N LYS A 178 14.57 -35.67 -5.50
CA LYS A 178 15.69 -35.42 -4.58
C LYS A 178 15.21 -34.72 -3.30
N LYS A 179 14.41 -33.67 -3.44
CA LYS A 179 13.84 -32.95 -2.29
C LYS A 179 12.95 -33.85 -1.41
N MET A 180 12.25 -34.82 -2.01
CA MET A 180 11.48 -35.82 -1.25
C MET A 180 12.37 -36.83 -0.53
N ALA A 181 13.48 -37.25 -1.14
CA ALA A 181 14.51 -38.05 -0.46
C ALA A 181 15.10 -37.30 0.75
N ASP A 182 15.37 -36.01 0.60
CA ASP A 182 15.85 -35.17 1.71
C ASP A 182 14.83 -35.13 2.87
N TRP A 183 13.54 -35.02 2.56
CA TRP A 183 12.47 -35.09 3.58
C TRP A 183 12.40 -36.45 4.28
N LEU A 184 12.54 -37.55 3.54
CA LEU A 184 12.59 -38.91 4.09
C LEU A 184 13.83 -39.12 4.99
N SER A 185 14.96 -38.49 4.67
CA SER A 185 16.19 -38.59 5.46
C SER A 185 16.05 -38.02 6.87
N ILE A 186 15.20 -37.00 7.04
CA ILE A 186 14.95 -36.33 8.33
C ILE A 186 13.67 -36.79 9.04
N GLY A 187 13.10 -37.94 8.64
CA GLY A 187 11.95 -38.56 9.31
C GLY A 187 10.57 -38.17 8.79
N ALA A 188 10.46 -37.33 7.74
CA ALA A 188 9.16 -36.93 7.19
C ALA A 188 8.64 -37.91 6.14
N ASN A 189 7.31 -38.07 6.06
CA ASN A 189 6.67 -38.91 5.05
C ASN A 189 6.34 -38.11 3.79
N VAL A 190 6.31 -38.79 2.64
CA VAL A 190 6.05 -38.17 1.33
C VAL A 190 4.86 -38.84 0.65
N MET A 191 4.07 -38.07 -0.09
CA MET A 191 2.86 -38.52 -0.77
C MET A 191 2.96 -38.27 -2.27
N ILE A 192 2.86 -39.36 -3.06
CA ILE A 192 2.99 -39.34 -4.52
C ILE A 192 1.80 -40.05 -5.17
N PHE A 193 1.22 -39.39 -6.19
CA PHE A 193 0.27 -40.02 -7.09
C PHE A 193 1.04 -40.60 -8.30
N PRO A 194 1.20 -41.93 -8.41
CA PRO A 194 2.12 -42.55 -9.37
C PRO A 194 1.62 -42.45 -10.81
N GLU A 195 0.32 -42.19 -11.03
CA GLU A 195 -0.28 -41.97 -12.35
C GLU A 195 0.25 -40.68 -13.02
N GLY A 196 0.67 -39.69 -12.24
CA GLY A 196 1.19 -38.40 -12.72
C GLY A 196 0.17 -37.48 -13.42
N THR A 197 -1.00 -38.01 -13.79
CA THR A 197 -2.17 -37.34 -14.36
C THR A 197 -3.46 -37.95 -13.80
N ARG A 198 -4.61 -37.32 -14.07
CA ARG A 198 -5.94 -37.84 -13.73
C ARG A 198 -6.58 -38.37 -15.01
N THR A 199 -7.33 -39.47 -14.91
CA THR A 199 -8.11 -40.05 -16.02
C THR A 199 -9.52 -39.43 -16.05
N ARG A 200 -10.14 -39.33 -17.23
CA ARG A 200 -11.48 -38.70 -17.39
C ARG A 200 -12.62 -39.63 -16.96
N ASP A 201 -12.38 -40.93 -17.03
CA ASP A 201 -13.28 -42.05 -16.76
C ASP A 201 -13.12 -42.62 -15.33
N GLY A 202 -12.15 -42.12 -14.55
CA GLY A 202 -11.91 -42.58 -13.17
C GLY A 202 -11.29 -43.97 -13.06
N SER A 203 -10.80 -44.52 -14.18
CA SER A 203 -10.01 -45.76 -14.21
C SER A 203 -8.59 -45.53 -13.67
N LEU A 204 -7.96 -46.60 -13.18
CA LEU A 204 -6.62 -46.52 -12.58
C LEU A 204 -5.55 -46.48 -13.68
N GLY A 205 -4.91 -45.32 -13.88
CA GLY A 205 -3.86 -45.12 -14.88
C GLY A 205 -2.59 -45.93 -14.61
N GLU A 206 -1.67 -45.93 -15.57
CA GLU A 206 -0.37 -46.61 -15.46
C GLU A 206 0.54 -45.94 -14.41
N PHE A 207 1.25 -46.74 -13.62
CA PHE A 207 2.12 -46.25 -12.55
C PHE A 207 3.52 -45.96 -13.07
N LYS A 208 4.01 -44.74 -12.83
CA LYS A 208 5.38 -44.33 -13.17
C LYS A 208 6.38 -44.77 -12.10
N ASP A 209 7.61 -45.03 -12.53
CA ASP A 209 8.67 -45.59 -11.66
C ASP A 209 9.14 -44.67 -10.52
N GLY A 210 8.90 -43.35 -10.60
CA GLY A 210 9.56 -42.37 -9.73
C GLY A 210 9.33 -42.55 -8.22
N ALA A 211 8.12 -42.95 -7.81
CA ALA A 211 7.81 -43.20 -6.38
C ALA A 211 8.48 -44.48 -5.86
N PHE A 212 8.53 -45.51 -6.71
CA PHE A 212 9.06 -46.84 -6.37
C PHE A 212 10.59 -46.84 -6.32
N ARG A 213 11.24 -46.15 -7.27
CA ARG A 213 12.69 -45.92 -7.21
C ARG A 213 13.08 -45.14 -5.96
N LEU A 214 12.35 -44.07 -5.62
CA LEU A 214 12.60 -43.31 -4.40
C LEU A 214 12.54 -44.18 -3.14
N ALA A 215 11.57 -45.09 -3.05
CA ALA A 215 11.42 -46.00 -1.92
C ALA A 215 12.55 -47.03 -1.84
N LEU A 216 12.95 -47.63 -2.98
CA LEU A 216 14.05 -48.60 -3.06
C LEU A 216 15.40 -47.94 -2.76
N ASP A 217 15.69 -46.79 -3.38
CA ASP A 217 16.95 -46.07 -3.20
C ASP A 217 17.10 -45.54 -1.75
N SER A 218 15.99 -45.16 -1.11
CA SER A 218 15.99 -44.70 0.29
C SER A 218 15.82 -45.83 1.31
N GLN A 219 15.60 -47.07 0.87
CA GLN A 219 15.24 -48.24 1.70
C GLN A 219 14.10 -47.94 2.68
N CYS A 220 13.06 -47.27 2.17
CA CYS A 220 11.87 -46.83 2.91
C CYS A 220 10.64 -47.64 2.50
N ASP A 221 9.77 -47.95 3.47
CA ASP A 221 8.54 -48.71 3.21
C ASP A 221 7.57 -47.91 2.31
N ILE A 222 6.78 -48.62 1.50
CA ILE A 222 5.69 -48.02 0.70
C ILE A 222 4.35 -48.28 1.40
N LEU A 223 3.53 -47.24 1.53
CA LEU A 223 2.17 -47.34 2.07
C LEU A 223 1.12 -47.07 0.98
N PRO A 224 0.41 -48.10 0.50
CA PRO A 224 -0.65 -47.94 -0.49
C PRO A 224 -1.93 -47.37 0.13
N ILE A 225 -2.58 -46.45 -0.58
CA ILE A 225 -3.81 -45.77 -0.17
C ILE A 225 -4.80 -45.78 -1.35
N ALA A 226 -6.04 -46.20 -1.11
CA ALA A 226 -7.10 -46.18 -2.13
C ALA A 226 -8.09 -45.05 -1.87
N ILE A 227 -8.43 -44.32 -2.94
CA ILE A 227 -9.41 -43.22 -2.99
C ILE A 227 -10.57 -43.62 -3.90
N TYR A 228 -11.79 -43.39 -3.44
CA TYR A 228 -13.03 -43.66 -4.18
C TYR A 228 -14.05 -42.51 -4.03
N GLY A 229 -14.82 -42.23 -5.09
CA GLY A 229 -15.99 -41.34 -5.06
C GLY A 229 -15.72 -39.83 -5.09
N THR A 230 -14.52 -39.39 -5.49
CA THR A 230 -14.13 -37.97 -5.63
C THR A 230 -14.17 -37.43 -7.05
N ASP A 231 -14.39 -38.29 -8.05
CA ASP A 231 -14.48 -38.04 -9.49
C ASP A 231 -15.51 -36.95 -9.85
N THR A 232 -16.66 -36.94 -9.16
CA THR A 232 -17.74 -35.96 -9.34
C THR A 232 -17.55 -34.66 -8.53
N ALA A 233 -16.57 -34.59 -7.62
CA ALA A 233 -16.38 -33.43 -6.75
C ALA A 233 -15.89 -32.19 -7.51
N LEU A 234 -14.85 -32.38 -8.33
CA LEU A 234 -14.20 -31.37 -9.18
C LEU A 234 -13.62 -32.05 -10.45
N PRO A 235 -14.48 -32.38 -11.44
CA PRO A 235 -14.08 -33.10 -12.63
C PRO A 235 -12.99 -32.38 -13.44
N GLN A 236 -12.13 -33.15 -14.11
CA GLN A 236 -11.03 -32.61 -14.90
C GLN A 236 -11.52 -31.65 -16.00
N GLY A 237 -11.00 -30.42 -16.01
CA GLY A 237 -11.32 -29.41 -17.03
C GLY A 237 -12.48 -28.47 -16.67
N THR A 238 -13.12 -28.65 -15.50
CA THR A 238 -14.21 -27.78 -15.04
C THR A 238 -13.95 -27.22 -13.64
N TRP A 239 -14.54 -26.06 -13.34
CA TRP A 239 -14.54 -25.47 -11.98
C TRP A 239 -15.87 -25.71 -11.24
N LYS A 240 -16.75 -26.55 -11.80
CA LYS A 240 -18.06 -26.83 -11.24
C LYS A 240 -17.91 -27.80 -10.07
N MET A 241 -18.28 -27.35 -8.87
CA MET A 241 -18.33 -28.21 -7.69
C MET A 241 -19.56 -29.12 -7.74
N GLY A 242 -19.34 -30.43 -7.78
CA GLY A 242 -20.39 -31.44 -7.73
C GLY A 242 -20.53 -32.07 -6.35
N LYS A 243 -21.64 -32.79 -6.16
CA LYS A 243 -21.90 -33.56 -4.94
C LYS A 243 -21.07 -34.85 -4.97
N ALA A 244 -20.29 -35.11 -3.93
CA ALA A 244 -19.36 -36.24 -3.89
C ALA A 244 -19.34 -36.93 -2.52
N LYS A 245 -19.26 -38.26 -2.54
CA LYS A 245 -19.10 -39.11 -1.34
C LYS A 245 -17.71 -39.75 -1.39
N GLY A 246 -16.71 -38.99 -1.00
CA GLY A 246 -15.32 -39.42 -0.98
C GLY A 246 -15.02 -40.41 0.16
N ARG A 247 -14.38 -41.53 -0.15
CA ARG A 247 -13.88 -42.50 0.83
C ARG A 247 -12.40 -42.78 0.59
N VAL A 248 -11.64 -42.86 1.68
CA VAL A 248 -10.23 -43.25 1.64
C VAL A 248 -9.99 -44.45 2.54
N ARG A 249 -9.20 -45.43 2.08
CA ARG A 249 -8.75 -46.60 2.84
C ARG A 249 -7.23 -46.72 2.76
N VAL A 250 -6.61 -47.01 3.90
CA VAL A 250 -5.16 -47.18 4.05
C VAL A 250 -4.83 -48.67 4.05
N GLY A 251 -3.87 -49.08 3.21
CA GLY A 251 -3.43 -50.47 3.07
C GLY A 251 -2.37 -50.88 4.07
N ARG A 252 -1.77 -52.07 3.85
CA ARG A 252 -0.65 -52.59 4.65
C ARG A 252 0.66 -52.11 4.04
N ALA A 253 1.56 -51.55 4.87
CA ALA A 253 2.89 -51.15 4.42
C ALA A 253 3.69 -52.33 3.85
N ILE A 254 4.36 -52.09 2.73
CA ILE A 254 5.23 -53.05 2.04
C ILE A 254 6.68 -52.61 2.31
N SER A 255 7.47 -53.47 2.96
CA SER A 255 8.85 -53.13 3.29
C SER A 255 9.79 -53.37 2.11
N THR A 256 10.67 -52.40 1.87
CA THR A 256 11.67 -52.40 0.78
C THR A 256 13.07 -52.78 1.26
N LYS A 257 13.25 -53.07 2.56
CA LYS A 257 14.55 -53.41 3.14
C LYS A 257 15.15 -54.64 2.47
N GLY A 258 16.34 -54.48 1.89
CA GLY A 258 17.06 -55.55 1.20
C GLY A 258 16.59 -55.79 -0.24
N MET A 259 15.66 -54.99 -0.76
CA MET A 259 15.27 -55.01 -2.17
C MET A 259 16.18 -54.09 -3.00
N SER A 260 16.45 -54.47 -4.25
CA SER A 260 17.30 -53.73 -5.18
C SER A 260 16.49 -53.06 -6.30
N THR A 261 16.86 -51.83 -6.67
CA THR A 261 16.17 -51.05 -7.71
C THR A 261 16.17 -51.74 -9.08
N GLU A 262 17.18 -52.54 -9.39
CA GLU A 262 17.31 -53.21 -10.69
C GLU A 262 16.45 -54.48 -10.82
N LYS A 263 16.20 -55.20 -9.72
CA LYS A 263 15.49 -56.50 -9.75
C LYS A 263 14.04 -56.41 -9.28
N ASP A 264 13.76 -55.54 -8.31
CA ASP A 264 12.50 -55.58 -7.56
C ASP A 264 11.51 -54.45 -7.94
N LEU A 265 11.91 -53.52 -8.82
CA LEU A 265 11.11 -52.35 -9.17
C LEU A 265 9.73 -52.69 -9.75
N ASP A 266 9.68 -53.55 -10.77
CA ASP A 266 8.42 -53.92 -11.43
C ASP A 266 7.54 -54.78 -10.53
N LYS A 267 8.15 -55.69 -9.76
CA LYS A 267 7.47 -56.51 -8.76
C LYS A 267 6.82 -55.64 -7.67
N LEU A 268 7.55 -54.66 -7.13
CA LEU A 268 7.04 -53.74 -6.12
C LEU A 268 5.90 -52.86 -6.66
N LYS A 269 6.05 -52.35 -7.88
CA LYS A 269 5.02 -51.56 -8.58
C LYS A 269 3.73 -52.37 -8.78
N GLN A 270 3.84 -53.63 -9.17
CA GLN A 270 2.71 -54.53 -9.35
C GLN A 270 2.00 -54.83 -8.02
N LEU A 271 2.73 -55.20 -6.97
CA LEU A 271 2.17 -55.48 -5.64
C LEU A 271 1.38 -54.28 -5.07
N VAL A 272 1.93 -53.07 -5.21
CA VAL A 272 1.26 -51.83 -4.77
C VAL A 272 0.00 -51.56 -5.58
N ARG A 273 0.05 -51.80 -6.90
CA ARG A 273 -1.11 -51.64 -7.79
C ARG A 273 -2.24 -52.59 -7.41
N GLU A 274 -1.92 -53.88 -7.23
CA GLU A 274 -2.89 -54.91 -6.85
C GLU A 274 -3.60 -54.56 -5.53
N GLN A 275 -2.85 -54.13 -4.51
CA GLN A 275 -3.43 -53.74 -3.22
C GLN A 275 -4.35 -52.50 -3.34
N ILE A 276 -4.00 -51.51 -4.18
CA ILE A 276 -4.86 -50.33 -4.41
C ILE A 276 -6.14 -50.72 -5.14
N VAL A 277 -6.08 -51.63 -6.12
CA VAL A 277 -7.25 -52.12 -6.86
C VAL A 277 -8.19 -52.86 -5.91
N GLU A 278 -7.67 -53.81 -5.12
CA GLU A 278 -8.46 -54.57 -4.14
C GLU A 278 -9.18 -53.64 -3.14
N MET A 279 -8.46 -52.66 -2.58
CA MET A 279 -9.07 -51.69 -1.66
C MET A 279 -10.12 -50.80 -2.34
N LYS A 280 -9.92 -50.43 -3.62
CA LYS A 280 -10.90 -49.62 -4.38
C LYS A 280 -12.19 -50.41 -4.63
N GLU A 281 -12.09 -51.70 -4.95
CA GLU A 281 -13.24 -52.59 -5.11
C GLU A 281 -14.01 -52.75 -3.81
N GLN A 282 -13.32 -52.96 -2.69
CA GLN A 282 -13.96 -53.01 -1.38
C GLN A 282 -14.67 -51.69 -1.02
N LEU A 283 -14.07 -50.53 -1.32
CA LEU A 283 -14.69 -49.22 -1.11
C LEU A 283 -15.94 -49.03 -1.99
N ALA A 284 -15.95 -49.58 -3.21
CA ALA A 284 -17.12 -49.59 -4.08
C ALA A 284 -18.25 -50.48 -3.50
N LEU A 285 -17.92 -51.67 -3.01
CA LEU A 285 -18.87 -52.59 -2.36
C LEU A 285 -19.46 -52.00 -1.08
N ASP A 286 -18.64 -51.38 -0.23
CA ASP A 286 -19.07 -50.68 1.00
C ASP A 286 -20.01 -49.49 0.70
N SER A 287 -19.87 -48.89 -0.48
CA SER A 287 -20.74 -47.81 -0.94
C SER A 287 -22.07 -48.33 -1.51
N CYS A 288 -22.10 -49.58 -1.98
CA CYS A 288 -23.27 -50.24 -2.60
C CYS A 288 -24.15 -50.98 -1.58
N SER A 289 -23.58 -51.50 -0.48
CA SER A 289 -24.27 -52.27 0.57
C SER A 289 -25.35 -51.51 1.36
N ARG A 290 -25.55 -50.22 1.10
CA ARG A 290 -26.69 -49.43 1.62
C ARG A 290 -27.92 -49.44 0.71
N CYS A 291 -27.82 -49.98 -0.52
CA CYS A 291 -28.94 -50.14 -1.45
C CYS A 291 -29.67 -51.50 -1.35
N SER A 292 -29.15 -52.50 -0.61
CA SER A 292 -29.80 -53.81 -0.49
C SER A 292 -30.89 -53.91 0.59
N LYS A 293 -31.34 -52.78 1.17
CA LYS A 293 -32.44 -52.76 2.16
C LYS A 293 -33.83 -52.44 1.59
N TYR A 294 -33.96 -52.29 0.27
CA TYR A 294 -35.23 -51.95 -0.38
C TYR A 294 -35.41 -52.73 -1.69
N GLU A 295 -35.42 -54.07 -1.63
CA GLU A 295 -36.14 -54.91 -2.61
C GLU A 295 -36.10 -56.38 -2.16
N TYR A 296 -36.78 -56.66 -1.05
CA TYR A 296 -37.29 -58.00 -0.75
C TYR A 296 -38.75 -57.86 -0.32
N ARG A 297 -39.56 -57.31 -1.22
CA ARG A 297 -41.02 -57.30 -1.15
C ARG A 297 -41.58 -56.93 -2.53
N ASN A 298 -41.50 -57.87 -3.46
CA ASN A 298 -42.64 -58.27 -4.29
C ASN A 298 -42.28 -59.52 -5.09
N ASN A 299 -43.02 -60.57 -4.77
CA ASN A 299 -43.03 -61.86 -5.41
C ASN A 299 -43.57 -61.77 -6.86
N THR A 300 -43.13 -62.73 -7.66
CA THR A 300 -43.90 -63.46 -8.69
C THR A 300 -44.52 -62.68 -9.87
N ALA A 301 -43.89 -62.79 -11.04
CA ALA A 301 -44.52 -63.22 -12.30
C ALA A 301 -43.42 -63.32 -13.39
N THR A 302 -42.99 -64.52 -13.76
CA THR A 302 -43.38 -65.24 -14.99
C THR A 302 -42.52 -64.87 -16.22
N THR A 303 -41.62 -65.81 -16.49
CA THR A 303 -41.02 -66.25 -17.77
C THR A 303 -41.79 -65.84 -19.05
N MET A 304 -41.08 -65.34 -20.07
CA MET A 304 -41.06 -65.90 -21.45
C MET A 304 -40.22 -65.08 -22.44
N LEU A 305 -39.56 -65.86 -23.33
CA LEU A 305 -39.18 -65.59 -24.72
C LEU A 305 -37.85 -64.87 -25.05
N SER A 306 -36.97 -65.70 -25.62
CA SER A 306 -35.88 -65.37 -26.54
C SER A 306 -36.35 -64.62 -27.79
N ALA A 307 -35.47 -63.83 -28.41
CA ALA A 307 -35.08 -63.95 -29.82
C ALA A 307 -34.18 -62.80 -30.29
N THR A 308 -33.09 -63.19 -30.99
CA THR A 308 -32.51 -62.55 -32.20
C THR A 308 -31.98 -61.11 -32.14
N ALA A 309 -30.72 -60.92 -32.52
CA ALA A 309 -30.36 -60.48 -33.88
C ALA A 309 -28.84 -60.32 -34.06
N ASP A 310 -28.33 -60.95 -35.11
CA ASP A 310 -27.01 -60.76 -35.72
C ASP A 310 -26.88 -59.39 -36.41
N GLY A 311 -25.62 -58.91 -36.51
CA GLY A 311 -25.05 -58.59 -37.82
C GLY A 311 -24.76 -57.12 -38.18
N PHE A 312 -23.48 -56.87 -38.47
CA PHE A 312 -22.95 -56.33 -39.75
C PHE A 312 -22.26 -54.91 -39.79
N ILE A 313 -20.99 -54.96 -40.26
CA ILE A 313 -20.15 -54.01 -41.07
C ILE A 313 -19.31 -52.86 -40.42
N VAL A 314 -18.01 -53.16 -40.20
CA VAL A 314 -16.68 -52.62 -40.71
C VAL A 314 -16.73 -51.42 -41.73
N PRO A 315 -15.67 -50.66 -42.16
CA PRO A 315 -14.22 -50.59 -41.79
C PRO A 315 -13.62 -49.18 -41.52
N ASP A 316 -12.41 -49.23 -40.95
CA ASP A 316 -11.14 -48.56 -41.35
C ASP A 316 -11.14 -47.30 -42.23
N MET A 317 -10.27 -46.34 -41.87
CA MET A 317 -9.15 -45.98 -42.75
C MET A 317 -8.14 -45.00 -42.11
N LEU A 318 -6.87 -45.43 -42.16
CA LEU A 318 -5.73 -44.73 -42.77
C LEU A 318 -4.61 -44.10 -41.91
N HIS A 319 -3.45 -44.80 -41.99
CA HIS A 319 -2.05 -44.37 -42.16
C HIS A 319 -1.40 -43.42 -41.12
N SER A 320 -0.34 -43.78 -40.38
CA SER A 320 0.96 -44.49 -40.62
C SER A 320 2.14 -43.56 -40.91
N ILE A 321 3.32 -44.11 -40.61
CA ILE A 321 4.70 -43.70 -40.95
C ILE A 321 5.36 -42.93 -39.80
N LEU A 322 6.15 -43.54 -38.91
CA LEU A 322 7.37 -44.38 -39.03
C LEU A 322 8.67 -43.58 -39.28
N ASP A 323 9.68 -44.00 -38.51
CA ASP A 323 11.12 -44.02 -38.80
C ASP A 323 11.91 -42.71 -38.66
N GLU A 324 13.17 -42.67 -38.22
CA GLU A 324 14.16 -43.66 -37.75
C GLU A 324 15.39 -42.90 -37.18
N GLU A 325 16.41 -43.67 -36.74
CA GLU A 325 17.84 -43.32 -36.61
C GLU A 325 18.41 -42.88 -35.24
N ASN A 326 18.79 -43.90 -34.46
CA ASN A 326 20.16 -44.32 -34.09
C ASN A 326 21.31 -43.29 -33.91
N GLY A 327 22.15 -43.56 -32.89
CA GLY A 327 23.60 -43.62 -33.12
C GLY A 327 24.52 -42.83 -32.17
N ASP A 328 24.90 -43.48 -31.06
CA ASP A 328 26.28 -43.64 -30.53
C ASP A 328 27.21 -42.48 -30.07
N SER A 329 27.42 -42.49 -28.75
CA SER A 329 28.71 -42.80 -28.07
C SER A 329 29.73 -41.70 -27.67
N MET A 330 30.46 -42.05 -26.59
CA MET A 330 31.77 -41.56 -26.10
C MET A 330 31.77 -40.28 -25.21
N THR A 331 31.72 -40.42 -23.87
CA THR A 331 32.83 -40.53 -22.89
C THR A 331 33.55 -39.21 -22.56
N GLU A 332 33.43 -38.73 -21.32
CA GLU A 332 34.56 -38.64 -20.38
C GLU A 332 34.15 -38.28 -18.95
N LYS A 333 35.02 -38.67 -18.01
CA LYS A 333 34.86 -38.78 -16.56
C LYS A 333 35.40 -37.53 -15.83
N ASN A 334 34.63 -37.04 -14.82
CA ASN A 334 35.06 -36.62 -13.46
C ASN A 334 36.15 -35.52 -13.27
N PRO A 335 36.40 -34.99 -12.04
CA PRO A 335 35.53 -34.84 -10.84
C PRO A 335 35.73 -33.52 -10.00
N ILE A 336 34.90 -33.35 -8.96
CA ILE A 336 35.19 -32.81 -7.59
C ILE A 336 35.84 -31.40 -7.43
N PHE A 337 35.14 -30.46 -6.77
CA PHE A 337 35.48 -30.02 -5.40
C PHE A 337 34.40 -29.14 -4.75
N ASP A 338 34.29 -29.34 -3.45
CA ASP A 338 33.36 -28.83 -2.44
C ASP A 338 33.46 -27.33 -2.12
N ASP A 339 32.45 -26.91 -1.34
CA ASP A 339 32.50 -25.94 -0.24
C ASP A 339 33.51 -24.80 -0.32
N PHE A 340 33.01 -23.55 -0.26
CA PHE A 340 33.57 -22.62 0.71
C PHE A 340 32.48 -21.75 1.35
N SER A 341 32.50 -21.86 2.66
CA SER A 341 31.94 -21.07 3.73
C SER A 341 32.07 -19.54 3.57
N HIS A 342 31.16 -18.87 4.26
CA HIS A 342 31.33 -17.62 4.99
C HIS A 342 32.62 -16.82 4.73
N SER A 343 32.45 -15.60 4.25
CA SER A 343 33.31 -14.47 4.62
C SER A 343 32.44 -13.26 4.93
N ASP A 344 32.70 -12.72 6.12
CA ASP A 344 32.15 -11.49 6.65
C ASP A 344 32.59 -10.31 5.77
N GLU A 345 31.63 -9.47 5.34
CA GLU A 345 31.94 -8.18 4.72
C GLU A 345 32.05 -7.12 5.83
N GLU A 346 33.29 -6.86 6.24
CA GLU A 346 33.69 -5.63 6.93
C GLU A 346 33.42 -4.41 6.05
N GLU A 347 32.91 -3.34 6.66
CA GLU A 347 32.78 -2.02 6.03
C GLU A 347 34.16 -1.49 5.61
N SER A 348 34.38 -1.37 4.29
CA SER A 348 35.54 -0.69 3.72
C SER A 348 35.55 0.82 4.05
N PRO A 349 36.66 1.39 4.56
CA PRO A 349 36.78 2.82 4.92
C PRO A 349 37.01 3.78 3.72
N MET A 350 36.82 3.33 2.48
CA MET A 350 37.22 4.11 1.29
C MET A 350 36.27 5.27 0.91
N ASN A 351 35.07 5.35 1.50
CA ASN A 351 34.14 6.47 1.30
C ASN A 351 34.45 7.71 2.17
N HIS A 352 35.38 7.60 3.13
CA HIS A 352 35.75 8.72 3.99
C HIS A 352 36.85 9.62 3.41
N LEU A 353 37.71 9.11 2.51
CA LEU A 353 38.86 9.87 1.98
C LEU A 353 38.51 10.87 0.87
N THR A 354 37.54 10.56 0.00
CA THR A 354 37.03 11.49 -1.03
C THR A 354 36.28 12.68 -0.39
N SER A 355 35.70 12.49 0.80
CA SER A 355 35.06 13.59 1.55
C SER A 355 36.05 14.60 2.13
N ARG A 356 37.28 14.18 2.46
CA ARG A 356 38.30 15.06 3.05
C ARG A 356 38.98 15.96 2.03
N HIS A 357 39.25 15.47 0.82
CA HIS A 357 39.90 16.26 -0.23
C HIS A 357 38.96 17.32 -0.83
N ALA A 358 37.66 17.01 -0.96
CA ALA A 358 36.65 18.00 -1.35
C ALA A 358 36.40 19.07 -0.26
N ARG A 359 36.38 18.67 1.03
CA ARG A 359 36.27 19.61 2.16
C ARG A 359 37.52 20.48 2.35
N ALA A 360 38.70 19.98 2.01
CA ALA A 360 39.95 20.75 2.07
C ALA A 360 39.99 21.85 1.00
N ARG A 361 39.52 21.57 -0.23
CA ARG A 361 39.43 22.56 -1.31
C ARG A 361 38.36 23.64 -1.04
N ALA A 362 37.26 23.27 -0.38
CA ALA A 362 36.17 24.16 0.00
C ALA A 362 36.51 25.15 1.13
N ARG A 363 37.58 24.93 1.91
CA ARG A 363 38.00 25.83 2.99
C ARG A 363 38.76 27.08 2.52
N SER A 364 39.19 27.15 1.27
CA SER A 364 39.92 28.31 0.73
C SER A 364 39.04 29.35 0.02
N LEU A 365 37.74 29.07 -0.17
CA LEU A 365 36.79 29.98 -0.84
C LEU A 365 35.73 30.41 0.16
N THR A 366 35.88 31.62 0.70
CA THR A 366 34.91 32.33 1.54
C THR A 366 33.69 32.76 0.72
N GLN A 367 32.82 31.82 0.34
CA GLN A 367 31.49 32.14 -0.20
C GLN A 367 30.42 31.15 0.31
N PRO A 368 29.36 31.64 1.00
CA PRO A 368 28.23 30.80 1.45
C PRO A 368 27.50 30.06 0.31
N LEU A 369 27.57 30.57 -0.93
CA LEU A 369 26.85 30.04 -2.10
C LEU A 369 27.38 28.71 -2.66
N ALA A 370 28.64 28.35 -2.40
CA ALA A 370 29.19 27.08 -2.91
C ALA A 370 28.62 25.85 -2.17
N MET A 371 28.16 26.02 -0.93
CA MET A 371 27.51 24.95 -0.17
C MET A 371 26.10 24.63 -0.68
N GLU A 372 25.35 25.63 -1.17
CA GLU A 372 23.96 25.43 -1.64
C GLU A 372 23.90 24.63 -2.95
N LYS A 373 24.88 24.81 -3.85
CA LYS A 373 25.06 23.94 -5.02
C LYS A 373 25.45 22.50 -4.62
N CYS A 374 26.13 22.30 -3.49
CA CYS A 374 26.60 20.97 -3.09
C CYS A 374 25.53 20.08 -2.45
N GLU A 375 24.50 20.62 -1.78
CA GLU A 375 23.43 19.80 -1.18
C GLU A 375 22.39 19.30 -2.20
N LEU A 376 22.06 20.09 -3.22
CA LEU A 376 21.16 19.70 -4.32
C LEU A 376 21.67 18.48 -5.13
N ILE A 377 22.99 18.29 -5.19
CA ILE A 377 23.67 17.23 -5.96
C ILE A 377 23.42 15.83 -5.38
N TYR A 378 22.95 15.70 -4.13
CA TYR A 378 22.81 14.38 -3.46
C TYR A 378 21.42 13.74 -3.57
N CYS A 379 20.43 14.43 -4.15
CA CYS A 379 19.07 13.89 -4.30
C CYS A 379 18.92 13.11 -5.61
N GLN A 380 18.86 11.78 -5.51
CA GLN A 380 18.55 10.93 -6.67
C GLN A 380 17.09 11.05 -7.08
N SER A 381 16.79 10.93 -8.37
CA SER A 381 15.41 10.84 -8.86
C SER A 381 14.91 9.39 -8.90
N ALA A 382 13.67 9.16 -8.49
CA ALA A 382 12.99 7.88 -8.57
C ALA A 382 12.56 7.57 -10.02
N GLU A 383 12.48 6.29 -10.37
CA GLU A 383 12.10 5.83 -11.70
C GLU A 383 10.67 5.25 -11.68
N TYR A 384 9.68 6.08 -11.99
CA TYR A 384 8.26 5.70 -11.91
C TYR A 384 7.71 5.08 -13.19
N ARG A 385 8.39 5.32 -14.31
CA ARG A 385 8.04 4.70 -15.59
C ARG A 385 8.57 3.27 -15.61
N THR A 386 7.74 2.36 -16.09
CA THR A 386 8.15 1.00 -16.41
C THR A 386 8.80 0.99 -17.80
N THR A 387 9.98 0.37 -17.92
CA THR A 387 10.71 0.19 -19.19
C THR A 387 9.95 -0.73 -20.12
N ASP A 388 9.75 -0.36 -21.39
CA ASP A 388 9.14 -1.23 -22.41
C ASP A 388 10.23 -1.88 -23.27
N ASP A 389 10.74 -3.01 -22.78
CA ASP A 389 11.76 -3.82 -23.44
C ASP A 389 11.18 -5.13 -24.00
N ASP A 390 11.93 -5.80 -24.88
CA ASP A 390 11.46 -7.05 -25.50
C ASP A 390 11.32 -8.19 -24.48
N VAL A 391 12.12 -8.16 -23.41
CA VAL A 391 12.03 -9.14 -22.31
C VAL A 391 10.67 -9.04 -21.62
N GLN A 392 10.20 -7.83 -21.37
CA GLN A 392 8.90 -7.56 -20.77
C GLN A 392 7.75 -7.96 -21.72
N ARG A 393 7.86 -7.62 -23.01
CA ARG A 393 6.87 -8.03 -24.02
C ARG A 393 6.77 -9.55 -24.17
N PHE A 394 7.91 -10.24 -24.15
CA PHE A 394 7.95 -11.70 -24.17
C PHE A 394 7.31 -12.31 -22.92
N TYR A 395 7.57 -11.72 -21.74
CA TYR A 395 6.92 -12.12 -20.50
C TYR A 395 5.40 -12.01 -20.59
N TYR A 396 4.88 -10.91 -21.15
CA TYR A 396 3.43 -10.69 -21.30
C TYR A 396 2.72 -11.72 -22.19
N LYS A 397 3.43 -12.31 -23.18
CA LYS A 397 2.89 -13.32 -24.10
C LYS A 397 2.78 -14.73 -23.51
N THR A 398 3.45 -15.00 -22.38
CA THR A 398 3.53 -16.35 -21.81
C THR A 398 2.23 -16.71 -21.05
N GLU A 399 1.71 -17.94 -21.13
CA GLU A 399 0.48 -18.37 -20.44
C GLU A 399 0.54 -18.18 -18.90
N ASN A 400 1.74 -18.31 -18.33
CA ASN A 400 2.02 -18.03 -16.91
C ASN A 400 1.76 -16.56 -16.52
N HIS A 401 1.79 -15.61 -17.47
CA HIS A 401 1.53 -14.20 -17.21
C HIS A 401 0.11 -13.98 -16.69
N ARG A 402 -0.92 -14.65 -17.24
CA ARG A 402 -2.31 -14.47 -16.79
C ARG A 402 -2.48 -14.83 -15.31
N VAL A 403 -1.97 -15.99 -14.92
CA VAL A 403 -2.01 -16.45 -13.52
C VAL A 403 -1.23 -15.51 -12.61
N ARG A 404 -0.02 -15.11 -13.02
CA ARG A 404 0.83 -14.19 -12.25
C ARG A 404 0.26 -12.77 -12.16
N ASN A 405 -0.45 -12.30 -13.19
CA ASN A 405 -1.12 -11.01 -13.14
C ASN A 405 -2.28 -11.04 -12.13
N ILE A 406 -3.04 -12.13 -12.09
CA ILE A 406 -4.06 -12.33 -11.03
C ILE A 406 -3.39 -12.31 -9.65
N GLN A 407 -2.27 -13.01 -9.45
CA GLN A 407 -1.52 -12.95 -8.19
C GLN A 407 -1.05 -11.53 -7.86
N LYS A 408 -0.55 -10.78 -8.85
CA LYS A 408 -0.11 -9.40 -8.66
C LYS A 408 -1.28 -8.51 -8.25
N VAL A 409 -2.42 -8.61 -8.92
CA VAL A 409 -3.63 -7.84 -8.60
C VAL A 409 -4.15 -8.17 -7.21
N VAL A 410 -4.33 -9.46 -6.89
CA VAL A 410 -4.77 -9.90 -5.54
C VAL A 410 -3.77 -9.48 -4.47
N GLY A 411 -2.47 -9.63 -4.75
CA GLY A 411 -1.39 -9.19 -3.86
C GLY A 411 -1.42 -7.70 -3.59
N LYS A 412 -1.69 -6.87 -4.61
CA LYS A 412 -1.90 -5.42 -4.41
C LYS A 412 -3.05 -5.16 -3.46
N TRP A 413 -4.26 -5.66 -3.75
CA TRP A 413 -5.44 -5.46 -2.90
C TRP A 413 -5.20 -5.90 -1.46
N PHE A 414 -4.48 -7.01 -1.26
CA PHE A 414 -4.07 -7.47 0.06
C PHE A 414 -3.14 -6.47 0.78
N ILE A 415 -2.18 -5.86 0.08
CA ILE A 415 -1.32 -4.82 0.65
C ILE A 415 -2.14 -3.56 0.99
N TYR A 416 -3.08 -3.14 0.14
CA TYR A 416 -3.97 -2.01 0.46
C TYR A 416 -4.83 -2.26 1.71
N LEU A 417 -5.37 -3.49 1.86
CA LEU A 417 -6.06 -3.92 3.07
C LEU A 417 -5.16 -3.80 4.30
N LEU A 418 -3.93 -4.32 4.21
CA LEU A 418 -2.97 -4.32 5.31
C LEU A 418 -2.51 -2.90 5.68
N ILE A 419 -2.31 -2.01 4.70
CA ILE A 419 -2.03 -0.59 4.94
C ILE A 419 -3.16 0.02 5.77
N GLY A 420 -4.42 -0.16 5.36
CA GLY A 420 -5.58 0.36 6.09
C GLY A 420 -5.64 -0.14 7.54
N LEU A 421 -5.56 -1.46 7.74
CA LEU A 421 -5.60 -2.08 9.08
C LEU A 421 -4.46 -1.56 9.98
N ILE A 422 -3.22 -1.57 9.49
CA ILE A 422 -2.06 -1.16 10.30
C ILE A 422 -2.11 0.33 10.62
N VAL A 423 -2.42 1.18 9.64
CA VAL A 423 -2.53 2.64 9.87
C VAL A 423 -3.63 2.95 10.86
N GLY A 424 -4.79 2.28 10.77
CA GLY A 424 -5.88 2.45 11.74
C GLY A 424 -5.49 2.03 13.16
N CYS A 425 -4.82 0.89 13.33
CA CYS A 425 -4.31 0.47 14.65
C CYS A 425 -3.30 1.46 15.23
N ILE A 426 -2.39 1.99 14.41
CA ILE A 426 -1.39 2.98 14.86
C ILE A 426 -2.08 4.29 15.27
N ALA A 427 -3.05 4.76 14.48
CA ALA A 427 -3.80 5.97 14.77
C ALA A 427 -4.56 5.86 16.11
N PHE A 428 -5.22 4.72 16.34
CA PHE A 428 -5.85 4.40 17.63
C PHE A 428 -4.83 4.42 18.79
N GLY A 429 -3.68 3.76 18.61
CA GLY A 429 -2.62 3.72 19.62
C GLY A 429 -2.05 5.10 19.96
N ILE A 430 -1.83 5.95 18.96
CA ILE A 430 -1.37 7.33 19.16
C ILE A 430 -2.40 8.14 19.94
N LYS A 431 -3.68 8.08 19.54
CA LYS A 431 -4.75 8.82 20.23
C LYS A 431 -4.93 8.33 21.67
N ARG A 432 -4.98 7.02 21.90
CA ARG A 432 -5.07 6.48 23.27
C ARG A 432 -3.87 6.87 24.14
N GLY A 433 -2.66 6.86 23.57
CA GLY A 433 -1.45 7.31 24.27
C GLY A 433 -1.51 8.79 24.64
N ILE A 434 -1.99 9.64 23.71
CA ILE A 434 -2.23 11.06 23.96
C ILE A 434 -3.27 11.26 25.08
N ASP A 435 -4.42 10.60 24.98
CA ASP A 435 -5.52 10.79 25.92
C ASP A 435 -5.09 10.39 27.35
N LEU A 436 -4.35 9.29 27.50
CA LEU A 436 -3.80 8.85 28.80
C LEU A 436 -2.84 9.87 29.42
N LEU A 437 -1.92 10.43 28.63
CA LEU A 437 -0.96 11.44 29.12
C LEU A 437 -1.64 12.77 29.42
N GLN A 438 -2.63 13.16 28.63
CA GLN A 438 -3.42 14.37 28.88
C GLN A 438 -4.30 14.21 30.12
N GLU A 439 -4.99 13.09 30.29
CA GLU A 439 -5.79 12.77 31.48
C GLU A 439 -4.93 12.80 32.74
N PHE A 440 -3.75 12.17 32.70
CA PHE A 440 -2.78 12.23 33.81
C PHE A 440 -2.38 13.67 34.14
N LYS A 441 -2.05 14.49 33.13
CA LYS A 441 -1.66 15.89 33.32
C LYS A 441 -2.78 16.72 33.94
N TYR A 442 -3.98 16.70 33.35
CA TYR A 442 -5.08 17.55 33.78
C TYR A 442 -5.69 17.10 35.10
N SER A 443 -5.82 15.79 35.36
CA SER A 443 -6.33 15.26 36.64
C SER A 443 -5.42 15.63 37.82
N ASN A 444 -4.09 15.59 37.66
CA ASN A 444 -3.18 16.02 38.72
C ASN A 444 -3.27 17.52 39.01
N VAL A 445 -3.46 18.35 37.99
CA VAL A 445 -3.63 19.79 38.14
C VAL A 445 -4.96 20.12 38.84
N GLU A 446 -6.04 19.44 38.45
CA GLU A 446 -7.35 19.57 39.06
C GLU A 446 -7.32 19.20 40.54
N ARG A 447 -6.76 18.03 40.90
CA ARG A 447 -6.63 17.58 42.29
C ARG A 447 -5.88 18.58 43.18
N LEU A 448 -4.71 19.06 42.73
CA LEU A 448 -3.91 20.01 43.52
C LEU A 448 -4.60 21.37 43.67
N PHE A 449 -5.42 21.74 42.68
CA PHE A 449 -6.21 22.95 42.75
C PHE A 449 -7.36 22.81 43.74
N GLU A 450 -8.07 21.68 43.75
CA GLU A 450 -9.13 21.36 44.72
C GLU A 450 -8.62 21.32 46.16
N GLU A 451 -7.39 20.84 46.38
CA GLU A 451 -6.72 20.84 47.69
C GLU A 451 -6.25 22.25 48.15
N GLY A 452 -6.42 23.28 47.31
CA GLY A 452 -6.07 24.68 47.63
C GLY A 452 -4.63 25.09 47.29
N TYR A 453 -3.80 24.19 46.77
CA TYR A 453 -2.39 24.45 46.45
C TYR A 453 -2.19 25.03 45.04
N ARG A 454 -2.64 26.28 44.81
CA ARG A 454 -2.60 26.95 43.49
C ARG A 454 -1.21 27.02 42.84
N ALA A 455 -0.18 27.36 43.62
CA ALA A 455 1.20 27.41 43.11
C ALA A 455 1.72 25.99 42.78
N GLY A 456 1.37 25.00 43.60
CA GLY A 456 1.70 23.59 43.36
C GLY A 456 1.08 23.06 42.06
N ALA A 457 -0.17 23.46 41.76
CA ALA A 457 -0.84 23.13 40.51
C ALA A 457 -0.09 23.70 39.28
N PHE A 458 0.37 24.96 39.34
CA PHE A 458 1.17 25.57 38.27
C PHE A 458 2.51 24.84 38.05
N PHE A 459 3.30 24.64 39.11
CA PHE A 459 4.61 23.98 38.98
C PHE A 459 4.48 22.52 38.52
N THR A 460 3.41 21.84 38.91
CA THR A 460 3.09 20.48 38.42
C THR A 460 2.73 20.51 36.94
N TYR A 461 1.87 21.43 36.51
CA TYR A 461 1.52 21.61 35.09
C TYR A 461 2.76 21.92 34.23
N TRP A 462 3.57 22.89 34.66
CA TRP A 462 4.81 23.28 33.97
C TRP A 462 5.83 22.14 33.94
N GLY A 463 6.02 21.45 35.06
CA GLY A 463 6.95 20.31 35.17
C GLY A 463 6.56 19.16 34.24
N ILE A 464 5.28 18.78 34.21
CA ILE A 464 4.76 17.74 33.31
C ILE A 464 4.89 18.16 31.85
N CYS A 465 4.49 19.39 31.50
CA CYS A 465 4.60 19.89 30.11
C CYS A 465 6.05 19.90 29.63
N THR A 466 6.97 20.36 30.49
CA THR A 466 8.40 20.40 30.20
C THR A 466 8.97 19.01 30.02
N LEU A 467 8.65 18.07 30.92
CA LEU A 467 9.09 16.68 30.82
C LEU A 467 8.64 16.05 29.48
N TYR A 468 7.37 16.19 29.13
CA TYR A 468 6.85 15.63 27.88
C TYR A 468 7.51 16.25 26.65
N ALA A 469 7.68 17.57 26.61
CA ALA A 469 8.32 18.23 25.48
C ALA A 469 9.80 17.84 25.31
N LEU A 470 10.55 17.67 26.41
CA LEU A 470 11.94 17.23 26.40
C LEU A 470 12.07 15.76 25.97
N ILE A 471 11.17 14.88 26.42
CA ILE A 471 11.12 13.49 25.94
C ILE A 471 10.85 13.47 24.43
N GLY A 472 9.86 14.24 23.97
CA GLY A 472 9.50 14.36 22.57
C GLY A 472 10.69 14.79 21.69
N GLY A 473 11.47 15.77 22.14
CA GLY A 473 12.66 16.24 21.42
C GLY A 473 13.84 15.30 21.52
N GLY A 474 14.03 14.67 22.68
CA GLY A 474 15.09 13.70 22.94
C GLY A 474 14.96 12.48 22.03
N VAL A 475 13.74 11.99 21.84
CA VAL A 475 13.45 10.90 20.88
C VAL A 475 13.86 11.28 19.46
N VAL A 476 13.60 12.52 19.01
CA VAL A 476 14.03 12.98 17.68
C VAL A 476 15.55 13.02 17.55
N LEU A 477 16.27 13.45 18.60
CA LEU A 477 17.74 13.43 18.60
C LEU A 477 18.33 12.01 18.52
N LEU A 478 17.66 11.03 19.13
CA LEU A 478 18.09 9.62 19.13
C LEU A 478 17.75 8.90 17.82
N CYS A 479 16.54 9.11 17.29
CA CYS A 479 16.04 8.40 16.10
C CYS A 479 16.43 9.07 14.77
N GLY A 480 16.83 10.35 14.81
CA GLY A 480 17.29 11.13 13.67
C GLY A 480 16.36 12.30 13.31
N PRO A 481 16.88 13.32 12.60
CA PRO A 481 16.17 14.58 12.36
C PRO A 481 14.88 14.44 11.52
N LEU A 482 14.75 13.38 10.72
CA LEU A 482 13.56 13.10 9.91
C LEU A 482 12.35 12.64 10.76
N SER A 483 12.57 12.27 12.02
CA SER A 483 11.49 12.02 12.98
C SER A 483 10.77 13.31 13.39
N GLY A 484 11.46 14.46 13.35
CA GLY A 484 10.88 15.76 13.70
C GLY A 484 9.93 16.34 12.65
N GLY A 485 9.18 17.38 13.03
CA GLY A 485 8.22 18.09 12.17
C GLY A 485 7.10 17.21 11.60
N SER A 486 6.35 17.76 10.64
CA SER A 486 5.18 17.08 10.06
C SER A 486 5.54 15.90 9.15
N GLY A 487 6.59 15.98 8.33
CA GLY A 487 6.91 14.93 7.35
C GLY A 487 6.17 15.03 6.00
N ILE A 488 5.17 15.93 5.87
CA ILE A 488 4.48 16.16 4.58
C ILE A 488 5.44 16.65 3.49
N PRO A 489 6.34 17.63 3.71
CA PRO A 489 7.32 18.06 2.70
C PRO A 489 8.17 16.91 2.16
N GLU A 490 8.61 15.99 3.04
CA GLU A 490 9.39 14.81 2.66
C GLU A 490 8.59 13.85 1.78
N VAL A 491 7.33 13.58 2.14
CA VAL A 491 6.44 12.70 1.35
C VAL A 491 6.11 13.33 0.00
N LYS A 492 5.76 14.62 -0.04
CA LYS A 492 5.45 15.37 -1.27
C LYS A 492 6.65 15.39 -2.21
N SER A 493 7.85 15.66 -1.68
CA SER A 493 9.10 15.59 -2.43
C SER A 493 9.37 14.17 -2.94
N PHE A 494 9.13 13.14 -2.11
CA PHE A 494 9.29 11.75 -2.53
C PHE A 494 8.37 11.43 -3.70
N LEU A 495 7.07 11.71 -3.61
CA LEU A 495 6.06 11.41 -4.65
C LEU A 495 6.20 12.25 -5.92
N ASN A 496 6.79 13.44 -5.82
CA ASN A 496 7.24 14.22 -6.98
C ASN A 496 8.38 13.53 -7.74
N GLY A 497 9.07 12.57 -7.11
CA GLY A 497 10.15 11.77 -7.69
C GLY A 497 11.53 12.06 -7.14
N VAL A 498 11.66 12.78 -6.02
CA VAL A 498 12.95 13.04 -5.35
C VAL A 498 13.17 12.02 -4.23
N VAL A 499 14.19 11.17 -4.35
CA VAL A 499 14.51 10.18 -3.31
C VAL A 499 15.22 10.85 -2.14
N VAL A 500 14.45 11.19 -1.11
CA VAL A 500 14.98 11.68 0.17
C VAL A 500 15.40 10.48 1.03
N HIS A 501 16.70 10.39 1.33
CA HIS A 501 17.28 9.29 2.10
C HIS A 501 16.75 9.29 3.54
N GLY A 502 16.28 8.13 4.02
CA GLY A 502 15.82 7.96 5.41
C GLY A 502 14.32 8.22 5.64
N THR A 503 13.58 8.69 4.64
CA THR A 503 12.13 8.97 4.71
C THR A 503 11.30 7.74 5.12
N ILE A 504 11.72 6.54 4.72
CA ILE A 504 10.99 5.27 4.97
C ILE A 504 11.77 4.37 5.95
N ASN A 505 12.52 4.95 6.88
CA ASN A 505 13.32 4.18 7.84
C ASN A 505 12.51 3.80 9.09
N ILE A 506 12.65 2.56 9.56
CA ILE A 506 11.95 2.06 10.76
C ILE A 506 12.35 2.81 12.04
N ARG A 507 13.62 3.25 12.14
CA ARG A 507 14.07 4.07 13.28
C ARG A 507 13.32 5.40 13.31
N SER A 508 13.17 6.04 12.15
CA SER A 508 12.46 7.30 12.04
C SER A 508 10.96 7.14 12.27
N PHE A 509 10.38 6.01 11.84
CA PHE A 509 9.00 5.61 12.10
C PHE A 509 8.69 5.52 13.60
N VAL A 510 9.45 4.74 14.36
CA VAL A 510 9.25 4.60 15.82
C VAL A 510 9.48 5.93 16.53
N GLY A 511 10.56 6.64 16.17
CA GLY A 511 10.86 7.95 16.75
C GLY A 511 9.74 8.98 16.53
N LYS A 512 9.08 8.95 15.38
CA LYS A 512 7.99 9.88 15.05
C LYS A 512 6.72 9.57 15.86
N ILE A 513 6.37 8.29 16.02
CA ILE A 513 5.23 7.84 16.85
C ILE A 513 5.44 8.18 18.33
N LEU A 514 6.65 8.01 18.86
CA LEU A 514 6.90 8.36 20.27
C LEU A 514 6.94 9.88 20.45
N SER A 515 7.64 10.61 19.57
CA SER A 515 7.76 12.06 19.68
C SER A 515 6.40 12.79 19.60
N ILE A 516 5.49 12.34 18.73
CA ILE A 516 4.17 12.96 18.57
C ILE A 516 3.28 12.79 19.81
N ILE A 517 3.31 11.63 20.47
CA ILE A 517 2.50 11.34 21.66
C ILE A 517 2.88 12.30 22.80
N PHE A 518 4.19 12.47 23.05
CA PHE A 518 4.66 13.35 24.10
C PHE A 518 4.54 14.85 23.73
N SER A 519 4.90 15.23 22.51
CA SER A 519 4.83 16.63 22.09
C SER A 519 3.40 17.17 22.05
N PHE A 520 2.41 16.37 21.60
CA PHE A 520 1.00 16.78 21.64
C PHE A 520 0.43 16.82 23.06
N SER A 521 0.89 15.92 23.95
CA SER A 521 0.46 15.90 25.36
C SER A 521 1.04 17.05 26.19
N SER A 522 2.09 17.71 25.69
CA SER A 522 2.64 18.93 26.26
C SER A 522 1.71 20.15 26.09
N CYS A 523 2.22 21.37 26.27
CA CYS A 523 1.49 22.62 26.00
C CYS A 523 1.81 23.22 24.60
N MET A 524 2.58 22.50 23.78
CA MET A 524 2.94 22.97 22.43
C MET A 524 1.73 22.96 21.48
N ALA A 525 1.62 24.00 20.65
CA ALA A 525 0.58 24.12 19.64
C ALA A 525 0.88 23.28 18.39
N LEU A 526 0.82 21.94 18.53
CA LEU A 526 1.05 20.94 17.48
C LEU A 526 -0.15 19.99 17.40
N GLY A 527 -0.36 19.35 16.24
CA GLY A 527 -1.40 18.33 16.00
C GLY A 527 -0.85 17.00 15.45
N PRO A 528 -1.53 15.86 15.65
CA PRO A 528 -1.05 14.57 15.18
C PRO A 528 -1.20 14.33 13.66
N GLU A 529 -2.05 15.10 12.98
CA GLU A 529 -2.57 14.79 11.64
C GLU A 529 -1.48 14.83 10.56
N GLY A 530 -0.59 15.81 10.65
CA GLY A 530 0.53 15.95 9.71
C GLY A 530 1.50 14.76 9.76
N PRO A 531 2.05 14.42 10.94
CA PRO A 531 2.87 13.22 11.09
C PRO A 531 2.14 11.91 10.74
N MET A 532 0.82 11.82 10.91
CA MET A 532 0.04 10.65 10.48
C MET A 532 0.16 10.40 8.96
N VAL A 533 0.25 11.44 8.13
CA VAL A 533 0.52 11.30 6.69
C VAL A 533 1.85 10.60 6.44
N HIS A 534 2.89 11.02 7.17
CA HIS A 534 4.23 10.46 7.02
C HIS A 534 4.32 9.03 7.56
N ILE A 535 3.70 8.77 8.71
CA ILE A 535 3.62 7.42 9.31
C ILE A 535 2.88 6.47 8.37
N GLY A 536 1.74 6.89 7.79
CA GLY A 536 1.01 6.10 6.81
C GLY A 536 1.84 5.83 5.55
N SER A 537 2.56 6.83 5.05
CA SER A 537 3.52 6.70 3.95
C SER A 537 4.63 5.69 4.24
N MET A 538 5.17 5.70 5.47
CA MET A 538 6.18 4.73 5.93
C MET A 538 5.63 3.30 5.97
N VAL A 539 4.37 3.10 6.38
CA VAL A 539 3.69 1.80 6.36
C VAL A 539 3.54 1.31 4.92
N GLY A 540 3.04 2.15 4.01
CA GLY A 540 2.89 1.81 2.59
C GLY A 540 4.22 1.46 1.91
N GLY A 541 5.26 2.25 2.16
CA GLY A 541 6.61 2.00 1.65
C GLY A 541 7.30 0.78 2.27
N GLY A 542 7.08 0.52 3.56
CA GLY A 542 7.67 -0.60 4.28
C GLY A 542 7.06 -1.95 3.92
N LEU A 543 5.72 -2.03 3.85
CA LEU A 543 4.99 -3.25 3.48
C LEU A 543 5.29 -3.67 2.03
N SER A 544 5.35 -2.70 1.12
CA SER A 544 5.67 -2.97 -0.29
C SER A 544 7.12 -3.42 -0.50
N ALA A 545 8.07 -2.86 0.25
CA ALA A 545 9.46 -3.31 0.21
C ALA A 545 9.60 -4.77 0.71
N GLY A 546 8.85 -5.16 1.75
CA GLY A 546 8.82 -6.52 2.26
C GLY A 546 10.19 -7.05 2.69
N LYS A 547 11.10 -6.16 3.07
CA LYS A 547 12.45 -6.41 3.58
C LYS A 547 12.75 -5.35 4.63
N SER A 548 13.17 -5.75 5.82
CA SER A 548 13.68 -4.83 6.84
C SER A 548 15.13 -5.16 7.12
N LYS A 549 16.04 -4.20 6.88
CA LYS A 549 17.45 -4.34 7.25
C LYS A 549 17.63 -4.38 8.76
N THR A 550 16.84 -3.59 9.49
CA THR A 550 16.96 -3.46 10.96
C THR A 550 16.41 -4.66 11.69
N LEU A 551 15.27 -5.21 11.24
CA LEU A 551 14.64 -6.37 11.88
C LEU A 551 15.16 -7.71 11.32
N HIS A 552 16.05 -7.69 10.33
CA HIS A 552 16.55 -8.87 9.63
C HIS A 552 15.45 -9.78 9.04
N VAL A 553 14.27 -9.23 8.74
CA VAL A 553 13.13 -9.97 8.16
C VAL A 553 13.05 -9.75 6.66
N ARG A 554 12.88 -10.84 5.90
CA ARG A 554 12.65 -10.83 4.44
C ARG A 554 11.39 -11.63 4.10
N LEU A 555 10.36 -10.96 3.60
CA LEU A 555 9.13 -11.62 3.13
C LEU A 555 9.42 -12.56 1.94
N PRO A 556 8.64 -13.65 1.80
CA PRO A 556 8.84 -14.66 0.76
C PRO A 556 8.86 -14.08 -0.65
N ARG A 557 9.56 -14.76 -1.58
CA ARG A 557 9.78 -14.33 -2.99
C ARG A 557 8.50 -14.04 -3.77
N VAL A 558 7.34 -14.51 -3.32
CA VAL A 558 6.05 -14.26 -3.96
C VAL A 558 5.74 -12.75 -4.07
N PHE A 559 6.11 -11.96 -3.06
CA PHE A 559 5.87 -10.52 -3.03
C PHE A 559 6.93 -9.71 -3.78
N GLU A 560 7.93 -10.37 -4.41
CA GLU A 560 9.01 -9.68 -5.11
C GLU A 560 8.53 -8.89 -6.32
N ILE A 561 7.44 -9.33 -6.96
CA ILE A 561 6.82 -8.64 -8.10
C ILE A 561 6.17 -7.30 -7.71
N LEU A 562 5.91 -7.08 -6.42
CA LEU A 562 5.34 -5.83 -5.88
C LEU A 562 6.42 -4.82 -5.47
N ARG A 563 7.71 -5.18 -5.50
CA ARG A 563 8.84 -4.35 -5.05
C ARG A 563 9.35 -3.36 -6.11
N GLN A 564 8.51 -2.96 -7.07
CA GLN A 564 8.88 -2.00 -8.12
C GLN A 564 8.70 -0.56 -7.61
N ASP A 565 9.56 0.37 -8.02
CA ASP A 565 9.52 1.79 -7.61
C ASP A 565 8.15 2.44 -7.90
N LYS A 566 7.54 2.11 -9.05
CA LYS A 566 6.17 2.53 -9.40
C LYS A 566 5.13 2.04 -8.39
N GLU A 567 5.15 0.75 -8.06
CA GLU A 567 4.19 0.16 -7.12
C GLU A 567 4.42 0.72 -5.70
N GLN A 568 5.67 0.86 -5.29
CA GLN A 568 6.05 1.45 -4.01
C GLN A 568 5.51 2.87 -3.88
N ARG A 569 5.62 3.71 -4.93
CA ARG A 569 5.03 5.05 -4.96
C ARG A 569 3.52 5.02 -4.76
N ASP A 570 2.83 4.14 -5.47
CA ASP A 570 1.37 4.01 -5.38
C ASP A 570 0.95 3.56 -3.95
N PHE A 571 1.68 2.63 -3.33
CA PHE A 571 1.43 2.23 -1.93
C PHE A 571 1.75 3.34 -0.92
N ILE A 572 2.80 4.13 -1.14
CA ILE A 572 3.13 5.30 -0.30
C ILE A 572 2.03 6.35 -0.38
N SER A 573 1.57 6.65 -1.60
CA SER A 573 0.45 7.58 -1.83
C SER A 573 -0.81 7.13 -1.10
N SER A 574 -1.10 5.82 -1.14
CA SER A 574 -2.22 5.25 -0.39
C SER A 574 -2.03 5.27 1.11
N GLY A 575 -0.81 5.09 1.59
CA GLY A 575 -0.46 5.21 3.00
C GLY A 575 -0.67 6.64 3.52
N ALA A 576 -0.24 7.64 2.74
CA ALA A 576 -0.48 9.06 3.02
C ALA A 576 -1.98 9.36 3.16
N ALA A 577 -2.78 8.90 2.19
CA ALA A 577 -4.24 9.03 2.21
C ALA A 577 -4.87 8.34 3.43
N ALA A 578 -4.43 7.11 3.75
CA ALA A 578 -4.93 6.35 4.89
C ALA A 578 -4.59 7.05 6.23
N GLY A 579 -3.44 7.71 6.31
CA GLY A 579 -3.05 8.51 7.47
C GLY A 579 -3.99 9.69 7.72
N ILE A 580 -4.33 10.45 6.67
CA ILE A 580 -5.33 11.54 6.74
C ILE A 580 -6.71 11.01 7.08
N ALA A 581 -7.14 9.93 6.42
CA ALA A 581 -8.44 9.32 6.66
C ALA A 581 -8.57 8.84 8.11
N ALA A 582 -7.53 8.21 8.67
CA ALA A 582 -7.52 7.82 10.08
C ALA A 582 -7.53 9.04 11.02
N ALA A 583 -6.81 10.11 10.68
CA ALA A 583 -6.71 11.33 11.49
C ALA A 583 -8.04 12.10 11.57
N PHE A 584 -8.73 12.29 10.44
CA PHE A 584 -9.96 13.09 10.38
C PHE A 584 -11.24 12.25 10.28
N GLY A 585 -11.14 10.92 10.15
CA GLY A 585 -12.31 10.10 9.86
C GLY A 585 -12.97 10.39 8.52
N ALA A 586 -12.17 10.89 7.57
CA ALA A 586 -12.63 11.42 6.28
C ALA A 586 -12.01 10.58 5.14
N PRO A 587 -12.60 9.42 4.77
CA PRO A 587 -12.01 8.52 3.81
C PRO A 587 -11.97 9.08 2.38
N ILE A 588 -12.99 9.83 1.94
CA ILE A 588 -12.99 10.48 0.61
C ILE A 588 -12.03 11.67 0.64
N GLY A 589 -12.10 12.47 1.71
CA GLY A 589 -11.22 13.60 1.95
C GLY A 589 -9.74 13.20 1.93
N GLY A 590 -9.39 12.05 2.51
CA GLY A 590 -8.02 11.51 2.49
C GLY A 590 -7.52 11.12 1.10
N VAL A 591 -8.36 10.54 0.24
CA VAL A 591 -7.99 10.24 -1.16
C VAL A 591 -7.74 11.52 -1.93
N LEU A 592 -8.65 12.49 -1.81
CA LEU A 592 -8.53 13.77 -2.49
C LEU A 592 -7.34 14.57 -1.98
N PHE A 593 -7.05 14.52 -0.68
CA PHE A 593 -5.86 15.16 -0.12
C PHE A 593 -4.59 14.54 -0.70
N ALA A 594 -4.53 13.22 -0.82
CA ALA A 594 -3.36 12.58 -1.41
C ALA A 594 -3.19 12.97 -2.88
N LEU A 595 -4.29 13.08 -3.63
CA LEU A 595 -4.32 13.50 -5.03
C LEU A 595 -3.92 14.98 -5.20
N GLU A 596 -4.40 15.87 -4.34
CA GLU A 596 -4.20 17.31 -4.43
C GLU A 596 -2.85 17.76 -3.85
N GLU A 597 -2.48 17.26 -2.67
CA GLU A 597 -1.35 17.79 -1.90
C GLU A 597 -0.09 16.93 -1.94
N THR A 598 -0.23 15.60 -2.05
CA THR A 598 0.92 14.69 -1.87
C THR A 598 1.47 14.18 -3.20
N SER A 599 0.61 13.86 -4.16
CA SER A 599 0.99 13.14 -5.38
C SER A 599 1.05 14.06 -6.59
N SER A 600 2.17 14.03 -7.33
CA SER A 600 2.26 14.70 -8.64
C SER A 600 1.65 13.87 -9.78
N PHE A 601 1.48 12.57 -9.58
CA PHE A 601 0.97 11.62 -10.57
C PHE A 601 -0.18 10.82 -9.99
N TRP A 602 -1.28 10.73 -10.72
CA TRP A 602 -2.44 9.98 -10.25
C TRP A 602 -3.07 9.14 -11.36
N SER A 603 -3.41 7.89 -11.05
CA SER A 603 -4.08 6.99 -12.00
C SER A 603 -5.47 6.60 -11.49
N ARG A 604 -6.40 6.32 -12.42
CA ARG A 604 -7.77 5.92 -12.07
C ARG A 604 -7.82 4.64 -11.23
N GLU A 605 -6.93 3.67 -11.49
CA GLU A 605 -6.84 2.45 -10.69
C GLU A 605 -6.35 2.71 -9.27
N LEU A 606 -5.44 3.67 -9.10
CA LEU A 606 -4.94 4.07 -7.79
C LEU A 606 -6.08 4.66 -6.95
N THR A 607 -6.96 5.48 -7.55
CA THR A 607 -8.13 6.05 -6.85
C THR A 607 -8.94 4.98 -6.11
N TRP A 608 -9.33 3.90 -6.80
CA TRP A 608 -10.17 2.85 -6.21
C TRP A 608 -9.45 2.07 -5.12
N ARG A 609 -8.17 1.76 -5.32
CA ARG A 609 -7.37 1.01 -4.34
C ARG A 609 -7.06 1.85 -3.10
N THR A 610 -6.75 3.12 -3.29
CA THR A 610 -6.52 4.06 -2.20
C THR A 610 -7.80 4.32 -1.42
N PHE A 611 -8.94 4.52 -2.09
CA PHE A 611 -10.24 4.64 -1.43
C PHE A 611 -10.57 3.43 -0.57
N PHE A 612 -10.31 2.21 -1.06
CA PHE A 612 -10.45 1.01 -0.25
C PHE A 612 -9.54 1.02 0.99
N GLY A 613 -8.27 1.41 0.84
CA GLY A 613 -7.34 1.55 1.96
C GLY A 613 -7.77 2.59 3.00
N THR A 614 -8.26 3.76 2.57
CA THR A 614 -8.74 4.82 3.48
C THR A 614 -10.03 4.44 4.22
N MET A 615 -10.96 3.75 3.54
CA MET A 615 -12.16 3.19 4.18
C MET A 615 -11.78 2.18 5.26
N VAL A 616 -10.89 1.24 4.96
CA VAL A 616 -10.42 0.24 5.93
C VAL A 616 -9.72 0.91 7.12
N ALA A 617 -8.89 1.93 6.89
CA ALA A 617 -8.23 2.68 7.96
C ALA A 617 -9.23 3.34 8.92
N SER A 618 -10.18 4.08 8.37
CA SER A 618 -11.22 4.78 9.15
C SER A 618 -12.09 3.77 9.91
N PHE A 619 -12.53 2.70 9.23
CA PHE A 619 -13.28 1.61 9.86
C PHE A 619 -12.53 0.95 11.02
N THR A 620 -11.23 0.72 10.86
CA THR A 620 -10.39 0.08 11.89
C THR A 620 -10.28 0.96 13.14
N VAL A 621 -10.06 2.28 12.96
CA VAL A 621 -10.05 3.23 14.09
C VAL A 621 -11.36 3.16 14.84
N ASN A 622 -12.48 3.25 14.13
CA ASN A 622 -13.82 3.28 14.74
C ASN A 622 -14.14 1.98 15.47
N LEU A 623 -13.80 0.83 14.88
CA LEU A 623 -13.98 -0.48 15.48
C LEU A 623 -13.20 -0.63 16.80
N LEU A 624 -11.96 -0.14 16.83
CA LEU A 624 -11.11 -0.19 18.02
C LEU A 624 -11.62 0.74 19.12
N PHE A 625 -12.03 1.96 18.79
CA PHE A 625 -12.65 2.88 19.76
C PHE A 625 -13.95 2.32 20.35
N MET A 626 -14.79 1.72 19.50
CA MET A 626 -16.03 1.06 19.93
C MET A 626 -15.74 -0.10 20.90
N SER A 627 -14.73 -0.91 20.57
CA SER A 627 -14.42 -2.13 21.34
C SER A 627 -13.69 -1.86 22.66
N PHE A 628 -12.81 -0.86 22.71
CA PHE A 628 -11.90 -0.66 23.84
C PHE A 628 -12.17 0.61 24.68
N VAL A 629 -12.97 1.56 24.20
CA VAL A 629 -13.17 2.85 24.90
C VAL A 629 -14.63 3.10 25.27
N ASN A 630 -15.52 3.22 24.28
CA ASN A 630 -16.86 3.76 24.54
C ASN A 630 -17.89 2.73 25.00
N SER A 631 -17.61 1.42 24.93
CA SER A 631 -18.56 0.33 25.27
C SER A 631 -19.98 0.51 24.70
N THR A 632 -20.15 1.32 23.66
CA THR A 632 -21.42 1.57 22.98
C THR A 632 -21.51 0.69 21.75
N ASN A 633 -22.67 0.10 21.48
CA ASN A 633 -22.92 -0.67 20.25
C ASN A 633 -23.09 0.20 18.98
N TYR A 634 -22.91 1.53 19.09
CA TYR A 634 -23.13 2.48 18.00
C TYR A 634 -21.81 2.95 17.39
N VAL A 635 -21.72 2.92 16.06
CA VAL A 635 -20.60 3.45 15.28
C VAL A 635 -20.82 4.96 15.09
N ASN A 636 -20.53 5.75 16.12
CA ASN A 636 -20.80 7.20 16.11
C ASN A 636 -19.54 8.08 15.99
N ASP A 637 -18.36 7.54 16.25
CA ASP A 637 -17.09 8.26 16.08
C ASP A 637 -16.42 7.76 14.80
N TYR A 638 -16.13 8.68 13.87
CA TYR A 638 -15.61 8.33 12.53
C TYR A 638 -14.08 8.50 12.39
N GLY A 639 -13.38 9.10 13.36
CA GLY A 639 -11.92 9.37 13.34
C GLY A 639 -11.36 9.98 14.65
N LEU A 640 -10.10 10.44 14.66
CA LEU A 640 -9.48 11.07 15.86
C LEU A 640 -10.12 12.42 16.24
N LEU A 641 -10.71 13.11 15.27
CA LEU A 641 -11.43 14.36 15.44
C LEU A 641 -12.83 14.20 14.85
N THR A 642 -13.86 14.52 15.63
CA THR A 642 -15.27 14.49 15.21
C THR A 642 -15.96 15.76 15.69
N PHE A 643 -16.65 16.48 14.80
CA PHE A 643 -17.28 17.75 15.15
C PHE A 643 -18.73 17.61 15.62
N GLY A 644 -19.40 16.51 15.31
CA GLY A 644 -20.69 16.15 15.93
C GLY A 644 -21.77 17.22 15.80
N LEU A 645 -21.80 17.95 14.69
CA LEU A 645 -22.76 19.02 14.41
C LEU A 645 -24.04 18.42 13.82
N SER A 646 -25.05 18.17 14.65
CA SER A 646 -26.39 17.74 14.20
C SER A 646 -27.21 18.94 13.69
N SER A 647 -27.97 18.72 12.61
CA SER A 647 -29.08 19.50 12.02
C SER A 647 -28.80 20.64 11.01
N THR A 648 -29.81 20.87 10.17
CA THR A 648 -29.87 21.67 8.95
C THR A 648 -29.97 23.17 9.26
N TYR A 649 -28.93 23.94 8.96
CA TYR A 649 -28.98 25.40 9.00
C TYR A 649 -29.14 25.98 7.59
N LEU A 650 -30.16 26.80 7.43
CA LEU A 650 -30.43 27.53 6.18
C LEU A 650 -29.77 28.91 6.29
N TYR A 651 -28.60 29.08 5.68
CA TYR A 651 -27.92 30.37 5.60
C TYR A 651 -28.60 31.28 4.56
N ARG A 652 -28.60 32.60 4.81
CA ARG A 652 -29.13 33.58 3.86
C ARG A 652 -28.13 33.87 2.73
N GLY A 653 -28.63 34.26 1.56
CA GLY A 653 -27.78 34.67 0.44
C GLY A 653 -26.83 35.83 0.78
N THR A 654 -27.24 36.73 1.69
CA THR A 654 -26.39 37.83 2.18
C THR A 654 -25.21 37.36 3.03
N GLU A 655 -25.35 36.22 3.72
CA GLU A 655 -24.28 35.64 4.54
C GLU A 655 -23.14 35.08 3.69
N LEU A 656 -23.39 34.79 2.40
CA LEU A 656 -22.33 34.41 1.45
C LEU A 656 -21.24 35.48 1.33
N ILE A 657 -21.61 36.77 1.39
CA ILE A 657 -20.64 37.88 1.36
C ILE A 657 -19.78 37.84 2.63
N ALA A 658 -20.39 37.57 3.79
CA ALA A 658 -19.66 37.44 5.04
C ALA A 658 -18.72 36.22 5.04
N PHE A 659 -19.14 35.08 4.47
CA PHE A 659 -18.29 33.91 4.30
C PHE A 659 -17.12 34.17 3.35
N ALA A 660 -17.32 34.90 2.26
CA ALA A 660 -16.23 35.36 1.40
C ALA A 660 -15.26 36.29 2.15
N GLY A 661 -15.79 37.20 2.99
CA GLY A 661 -14.99 38.06 3.87
C GLY A 661 -14.14 37.28 4.88
N LEU A 662 -14.68 36.21 5.47
CA LEU A 662 -13.90 35.27 6.30
C LEU A 662 -12.75 34.64 5.51
N GLY A 663 -13.00 34.28 4.25
CA GLY A 663 -11.97 33.81 3.34
C GLY A 663 -10.84 34.81 3.14
N VAL A 664 -11.15 36.09 2.92
CA VAL A 664 -10.12 37.15 2.80
C VAL A 664 -9.26 37.23 4.05
N ILE A 665 -9.86 37.23 5.24
CA ILE A 665 -9.14 37.28 6.51
C ILE A 665 -8.26 36.04 6.69
N GLY A 666 -8.79 34.84 6.41
CA GLY A 666 -8.03 33.59 6.45
C GLY A 666 -6.85 33.57 5.49
N GLY A 667 -7.03 34.08 4.28
CA GLY A 667 -5.96 34.21 3.28
C GLY A 667 -4.83 35.15 3.72
N VAL A 668 -5.17 36.33 4.27
CA VAL A 668 -4.18 37.29 4.78
C VAL A 668 -3.45 36.74 6.00
N LEU A 669 -4.18 36.25 7.01
CA LEU A 669 -3.57 35.69 8.22
C LEU A 669 -2.68 34.49 7.92
N GLY A 670 -3.10 33.64 6.99
CA GLY A 670 -2.32 32.50 6.56
C GLY A 670 -1.06 32.90 5.76
N ALA A 671 -1.11 33.92 4.91
CA ALA A 671 0.08 34.47 4.24
C ALA A 671 1.08 35.09 5.24
N VAL A 672 0.57 35.85 6.23
CA VAL A 672 1.39 36.38 7.33
C VAL A 672 2.05 35.24 8.11
N PHE A 673 1.30 34.19 8.44
CA PHE A 673 1.82 33.00 9.09
C PHE A 673 2.96 32.37 8.30
N VAL A 674 2.78 32.11 7.00
CA VAL A 674 3.80 31.51 6.14
C VAL A 674 5.07 32.36 6.13
N LYS A 675 4.94 33.68 5.91
CA LYS A 675 6.10 34.58 5.87
C LYS A 675 6.87 34.60 7.20
N LEU A 676 6.17 34.74 8.32
CA LEU A 676 6.79 34.72 9.65
C LEU A 676 7.46 33.37 9.94
N ASN A 677 6.81 32.27 9.56
CA ASN A 677 7.34 30.94 9.79
C ASN A 677 8.62 30.66 8.99
N ILE A 678 8.67 31.09 7.72
CA ILE A 678 9.87 30.95 6.89
C ILE A 678 11.00 31.83 7.41
N MET A 679 10.72 33.08 7.82
CA MET A 679 11.71 33.95 8.45
C MET A 679 12.30 33.30 9.72
N LEU A 680 11.43 32.75 10.59
CA LEU A 680 11.85 32.08 11.81
C LEU A 680 12.66 30.81 11.54
N ASN A 681 12.24 29.98 10.59
CA ASN A 681 12.95 28.75 10.24
C ASN A 681 14.30 29.02 9.55
N LYS A 682 14.40 30.09 8.76
CA LYS A 682 15.69 30.57 8.22
C LYS A 682 16.61 30.96 9.38
N TRP A 683 16.11 31.76 10.33
CA TRP A 683 16.89 32.12 11.52
C TRP A 683 17.33 30.91 12.35
N ARG A 684 16.45 29.92 12.56
CA ARG A 684 16.78 28.64 13.24
C ARG A 684 17.88 27.86 12.53
N ARG A 685 17.79 27.77 11.19
CA ARG A 685 18.81 27.09 10.39
C ARG A 685 20.18 27.76 10.54
N ASP A 686 20.21 29.08 10.59
CA ASP A 686 21.47 29.83 10.64
C ASP A 686 22.08 29.86 12.06
N HIS A 687 21.26 29.91 13.12
CA HIS A 687 21.73 30.12 14.50
C HIS A 687 21.62 28.89 15.44
N LEU A 688 20.61 28.03 15.25
CA LEU A 688 20.29 26.93 16.17
C LEU A 688 20.78 25.56 15.67
N ARG A 689 20.94 25.35 14.35
CA ARG A 689 21.36 24.06 13.77
C ARG A 689 22.82 23.67 14.03
N SER A 690 23.67 24.62 14.43
CA SER A 690 25.10 24.36 14.67
C SER A 690 25.39 23.39 15.82
N PHE A 691 24.49 23.28 16.81
CA PHE A 691 24.69 22.40 17.98
C PHE A 691 23.40 21.70 18.38
N LYS A 692 23.46 20.36 18.55
CA LYS A 692 22.28 19.49 18.83
C LYS A 692 21.46 19.92 20.06
N TRP A 693 22.10 20.45 21.10
CA TRP A 693 21.44 20.85 22.35
C TRP A 693 20.70 22.18 22.28
N LYS A 694 21.04 23.07 21.32
CA LYS A 694 20.39 24.38 21.19
C LYS A 694 18.90 24.26 20.83
N GLY A 695 18.54 23.27 20.01
CA GLY A 695 17.13 22.98 19.70
C GLY A 695 16.34 22.49 20.93
N MET A 696 16.98 21.79 21.86
CA MET A 696 16.35 21.38 23.11
C MET A 696 16.14 22.58 24.05
N ALA A 697 17.12 23.48 24.12
CA ALA A 697 17.01 24.72 24.89
C ALA A 697 15.88 25.63 24.37
N GLU A 698 15.70 25.70 23.04
CA GLU A 698 14.56 26.40 22.44
C GLU A 698 13.23 25.79 22.90
N ILE A 699 13.08 24.46 22.86
CA ILE A 699 11.86 23.79 23.31
C ILE A 699 11.59 24.10 24.79
N LEU A 700 12.60 24.02 25.65
CA LEU A 700 12.48 24.32 27.08
C LEU A 700 11.99 25.75 27.32
N LEU A 701 12.55 26.71 26.59
CA LEU A 701 12.14 28.12 26.67
C LEU A 701 10.69 28.30 26.21
N LEU A 702 10.33 27.77 25.04
CA LEU A 702 8.98 27.90 24.48
C LEU A 702 7.93 27.27 25.39
N VAL A 703 8.16 26.06 25.87
CA VAL A 703 7.25 25.34 26.77
C VAL A 703 7.07 26.07 28.09
N SER A 704 8.11 26.69 28.61
CA SER A 704 8.01 27.51 29.82
C SER A 704 7.14 28.74 29.61
N VAL A 705 7.37 29.49 28.52
CA VAL A 705 6.56 30.66 28.15
C VAL A 705 5.10 30.27 27.89
N PHE A 706 4.88 29.19 27.15
CA PHE A 706 3.54 28.70 26.84
C PHE A 706 2.80 28.24 28.08
N SER A 707 3.46 27.53 29.00
CA SER A 707 2.83 27.10 30.25
C SER A 707 2.42 28.28 31.13
N ILE A 708 3.21 29.36 31.14
CA ILE A 708 2.86 30.62 31.81
C ILE A 708 1.61 31.22 31.16
N ILE A 709 1.60 31.35 29.83
CA ILE A 709 0.46 31.94 29.09
C ILE A 709 -0.81 31.11 29.32
N THR A 710 -0.76 29.79 29.15
CA THR A 710 -1.93 28.91 29.21
C THR A 710 -2.47 28.71 30.62
N PHE A 711 -1.68 28.96 31.67
CA PHE A 711 -2.12 28.81 33.05
C PHE A 711 -2.45 30.15 33.73
N VAL A 712 -1.65 31.20 33.51
CA VAL A 712 -1.82 32.49 34.19
C VAL A 712 -3.00 33.29 33.64
N ILE A 713 -3.23 33.26 32.33
CA ILE A 713 -4.34 34.01 31.72
C ILE A 713 -5.70 33.49 32.19
N PRO A 714 -5.95 32.16 32.26
CA PRO A 714 -7.20 31.65 32.81
C PRO A 714 -7.48 32.01 34.26
N LEU A 715 -6.46 32.25 35.09
CA LEU A 715 -6.63 32.72 36.47
C LEU A 715 -7.25 34.13 36.54
N ALA A 716 -7.08 34.95 35.50
CA ALA A 716 -7.65 36.29 35.42
C ALA A 716 -9.08 36.32 34.83
N GLY A 717 -9.64 35.15 34.48
CA GLY A 717 -10.96 35.05 33.85
C GLY A 717 -12.13 35.19 34.83
N HIS A 718 -13.20 35.84 34.40
CA HIS A 718 -14.45 35.89 35.16
C HIS A 718 -15.24 34.58 35.04
N CYS A 719 -15.81 34.13 36.16
CA CYS A 719 -16.68 32.97 36.23
C CYS A 719 -18.13 33.36 35.89
N LYS A 720 -18.79 32.57 35.05
CA LYS A 720 -20.19 32.72 34.66
C LYS A 720 -20.99 31.47 35.05
N PRO A 721 -22.27 31.58 35.43
CA PRO A 721 -23.08 30.43 35.79
C PRO A 721 -23.38 29.55 34.57
N ILE A 722 -23.35 28.23 34.75
CA ILE A 722 -23.66 27.24 33.71
C ILE A 722 -25.16 27.25 33.38
N SER A 723 -26.03 27.67 34.31
CA SER A 723 -27.49 27.78 34.09
C SER A 723 -27.87 28.74 32.96
N GLU A 724 -27.12 29.82 32.75
CA GLU A 724 -27.32 30.74 31.61
C GLU A 724 -27.05 30.08 30.25
N LEU A 725 -26.30 28.98 30.23
CA LEU A 725 -25.99 28.22 29.02
C LEU A 725 -27.20 27.42 28.52
N ALA A 726 -28.04 26.93 29.46
CA ALA A 726 -29.24 26.14 29.19
C ALA A 726 -30.40 26.99 28.62
N ASP A 727 -30.55 28.24 29.11
CA ASP A 727 -31.54 29.20 28.60
C ASP A 727 -31.18 29.78 27.22
N LYS A 728 -29.88 29.80 26.86
CA LYS A 728 -29.36 30.33 25.59
C LYS A 728 -29.09 29.26 24.53
N THR A 729 -29.35 27.99 24.84
CA THR A 729 -29.39 26.92 23.86
C THR A 729 -30.61 27.07 23.00
N VAL A 730 -30.41 27.17 21.68
CA VAL A 730 -31.52 27.21 20.73
C VAL A 730 -32.21 25.85 20.73
N GLN A 731 -33.30 25.72 21.50
CA GLN A 731 -34.31 24.69 21.31
C GLN A 731 -35.14 25.08 20.08
N THR A 732 -34.64 24.81 18.88
CA THR A 732 -35.52 24.72 17.72
C THR A 732 -36.44 23.52 17.88
N VAL A 733 -37.73 23.69 17.55
CA VAL A 733 -38.88 22.78 17.72
C VAL A 733 -38.68 21.34 17.20
N CYS A 734 -37.54 21.00 16.60
CA CYS A 734 -37.28 19.69 15.99
C CYS A 734 -35.98 18.99 16.44
N ASP A 735 -35.24 19.46 17.45
CA ASP A 735 -33.91 18.91 17.73
C ASP A 735 -33.65 18.58 19.22
N ASN A 736 -33.89 17.32 19.58
CA ASN A 736 -33.63 16.79 20.93
C ASN A 736 -32.15 16.38 21.17
N ASN A 737 -31.29 16.45 20.13
CA ASN A 737 -29.91 15.93 20.15
C ASN A 737 -28.86 16.99 19.77
N ALA A 738 -29.11 18.28 20.02
CA ALA A 738 -28.10 19.32 19.82
C ALA A 738 -26.93 19.13 20.79
N THR A 739 -25.69 19.12 20.27
CA THR A 739 -24.46 19.01 21.06
C THR A 739 -24.25 20.28 21.88
N THR A 740 -24.71 20.23 23.13
CA THR A 740 -24.47 21.28 24.14
C THR A 740 -23.01 21.20 24.61
N MET A 741 -22.36 22.35 24.78
CA MET A 741 -21.04 22.39 25.38
C MET A 741 -21.11 21.88 26.81
N ASN A 742 -20.20 20.96 27.18
CA ASN A 742 -19.97 20.54 28.56
C ASN A 742 -18.75 21.30 29.11
N PRO A 743 -18.93 22.54 29.63
CA PRO A 743 -17.84 23.34 30.16
C PRO A 743 -17.16 22.67 31.35
N ILE A 744 -15.85 22.87 31.49
CA ILE A 744 -15.13 22.52 32.71
C ILE A 744 -15.18 23.72 33.65
N SER A 745 -15.50 23.49 34.92
CA SER A 745 -15.57 24.48 36.01
C SER A 745 -14.24 24.70 36.73
N LEU A 746 -13.11 24.37 36.08
CA LEU A 746 -11.78 24.53 36.69
C LEU A 746 -11.53 26.02 36.96
N PHE A 747 -10.99 26.34 38.15
CA PHE A 747 -10.78 27.70 38.68
C PHE A 747 -12.05 28.50 39.03
N CYS A 748 -13.23 27.90 38.92
CA CYS A 748 -14.49 28.49 39.34
C CYS A 748 -15.19 27.61 40.40
N GLU A 749 -16.21 28.16 41.05
CA GLU A 749 -17.10 27.35 41.91
C GLU A 749 -17.85 26.30 41.10
N LYS A 750 -18.36 25.26 41.78
CA LYS A 750 -19.24 24.27 41.15
C LYS A 750 -20.42 25.01 40.48
N ASP A 751 -20.80 24.56 39.29
CA ASP A 751 -21.83 25.19 38.44
C ASP A 751 -21.48 26.54 37.80
N HIS A 752 -20.21 26.96 37.82
CA HIS A 752 -19.69 28.10 37.07
C HIS A 752 -18.57 27.71 36.10
N TYR A 753 -18.41 28.46 35.00
CA TYR A 753 -17.36 28.24 34.01
C TYR A 753 -16.63 29.54 33.63
N SER A 754 -15.39 29.40 33.17
CA SER A 754 -14.58 30.51 32.65
C SER A 754 -14.29 30.34 31.17
N ASP A 755 -14.45 31.42 30.39
CA ASP A 755 -14.16 31.47 28.95
C ASP A 755 -12.70 31.08 28.67
N TYR A 756 -11.76 31.67 29.42
CA TYR A 756 -10.33 31.50 29.21
C TYR A 756 -9.85 30.08 29.54
N VAL A 757 -10.42 29.45 30.58
CA VAL A 757 -10.12 28.05 30.93
C VAL A 757 -10.50 27.12 29.79
N ASN A 758 -11.72 27.28 29.25
CA ASN A 758 -12.26 26.43 28.18
C ASN A 758 -11.65 26.72 26.79
N LEU A 759 -10.74 27.71 26.68
CA LEU A 759 -9.95 28.01 25.50
C LEU A 759 -8.47 27.61 25.64
N PHE A 760 -7.81 27.98 26.75
CA PHE A 760 -6.36 27.80 26.93
C PHE A 760 -5.97 26.54 27.73
N LEU A 761 -6.75 26.15 28.74
CA LEU A 761 -6.37 25.13 29.73
C LEU A 761 -7.12 23.80 29.51
N VAL A 762 -7.56 23.56 28.29
CA VAL A 762 -8.17 22.29 27.86
C VAL A 762 -7.37 21.68 26.70
N PRO A 763 -7.48 20.37 26.45
CA PRO A 763 -6.98 19.76 25.23
C PRO A 763 -7.44 20.53 23.96
N GLN A 764 -6.57 20.62 22.95
CA GLN A 764 -6.81 21.45 21.75
C GLN A 764 -8.01 20.94 20.93
N ASP A 765 -8.21 19.63 20.88
CA ASP A 765 -9.39 19.00 20.26
C ASP A 765 -10.68 19.38 21.00
N ARG A 766 -10.64 19.45 22.34
CA ARG A 766 -11.78 19.94 23.14
C ARG A 766 -12.01 21.44 22.97
N ALA A 767 -10.96 22.26 22.92
CA ALA A 767 -11.09 23.70 22.63
C ALA A 767 -11.76 23.94 21.28
N LEU A 768 -11.38 23.16 20.25
CA LEU A 768 -11.98 23.23 18.92
C LEU A 768 -13.46 22.83 18.95
N LYS A 769 -13.81 21.72 19.61
CA LYS A 769 -15.21 21.30 19.81
C LYS A 769 -16.03 22.36 20.55
N ASN A 770 -15.46 23.00 21.56
CA ASN A 770 -16.11 24.09 22.29
C ASN A 770 -16.42 25.28 21.37
N LEU A 771 -15.48 25.66 20.48
CA LEU A 771 -15.69 26.72 19.49
C LEU A 771 -16.72 26.37 18.41
N PHE A 772 -16.99 25.08 18.18
CA PHE A 772 -18.06 24.63 17.27
C PHE A 772 -19.40 24.38 17.96
N SER A 773 -19.49 24.54 19.29
CA SER A 773 -20.75 24.37 20.02
C SER A 773 -21.81 25.39 19.58
N ARG A 774 -23.07 24.96 19.51
CA ARG A 774 -24.21 25.76 19.01
C ARG A 774 -24.84 26.71 20.03
N THR A 775 -24.30 26.78 21.24
CA THR A 775 -24.85 27.71 22.23
C THR A 775 -24.49 29.15 21.86
N HIS A 776 -25.49 30.04 21.84
CA HIS A 776 -25.27 31.46 21.61
C HIS A 776 -24.61 32.08 22.85
N GLU A 777 -23.58 32.91 22.65
CA GLU A 777 -22.89 33.68 23.70
C GLU A 777 -22.02 32.92 24.73
N VAL A 778 -21.55 31.70 24.44
CA VAL A 778 -20.61 30.98 25.33
C VAL A 778 -19.37 31.79 25.67
N PHE A 779 -18.77 32.43 24.65
CA PHE A 779 -17.49 33.13 24.73
C PHE A 779 -17.69 34.63 24.51
N THR A 780 -17.03 35.45 25.32
CA THR A 780 -17.01 36.90 25.17
C THR A 780 -16.09 37.37 24.03
N ILE A 781 -16.33 38.56 23.46
CA ILE A 781 -15.43 39.15 22.45
C ILE A 781 -13.99 39.30 22.99
N PRO A 782 -13.75 39.85 24.21
CA PRO A 782 -12.40 40.03 24.72
C PRO A 782 -11.64 38.70 24.84
N SER A 783 -12.29 37.64 25.33
CA SER A 783 -11.63 36.34 25.45
C SER A 783 -11.21 35.76 24.10
N LEU A 784 -12.07 35.90 23.07
CA LEU A 784 -11.76 35.46 21.71
C LEU A 784 -10.62 36.27 21.07
N VAL A 785 -10.58 37.59 21.29
CA VAL A 785 -9.52 38.45 20.76
C VAL A 785 -8.18 38.13 21.40
N VAL A 786 -8.13 38.00 22.74
CA VAL A 786 -6.91 37.64 23.48
C VAL A 786 -6.42 36.26 23.05
N PHE A 787 -7.33 35.28 22.96
CA PHE A 787 -7.00 33.93 22.51
C PHE A 787 -6.46 33.92 21.08
N LEU A 788 -7.09 34.64 20.15
CA LEU A 788 -6.66 34.72 18.75
C LEU A 788 -5.20 35.19 18.62
N PHE A 789 -4.84 36.31 19.25
CA PHE A 789 -3.49 36.87 19.11
C PHE A 789 -2.43 36.00 19.78
N LEU A 790 -2.68 35.56 21.01
CA LEU A 790 -1.69 34.78 21.77
C LEU A 790 -1.53 33.39 21.17
N TYR A 791 -2.62 32.71 20.85
CA TYR A 791 -2.55 31.38 20.25
C TYR A 791 -1.92 31.44 18.86
N PHE A 792 -2.23 32.43 18.02
CA PHE A 792 -1.55 32.61 16.72
C PHE A 792 -0.03 32.77 16.88
N ALA A 793 0.42 33.58 17.85
CA ALA A 793 1.85 33.71 18.15
C ALA A 793 2.46 32.38 18.62
N MET A 794 1.77 31.62 19.48
CA MET A 794 2.20 30.28 19.89
C MET A 794 2.35 29.34 18.69
N VAL A 795 1.40 29.32 17.75
CA VAL A 795 1.48 28.47 16.55
C VAL A 795 2.69 28.85 15.68
N VAL A 796 2.91 30.16 15.42
CA VAL A 796 4.07 30.66 14.66
C VAL A 796 5.39 30.20 15.28
N LEU A 797 5.52 30.35 16.61
CA LEU A 797 6.71 29.97 17.35
C LEU A 797 6.90 28.45 17.45
N THR A 798 5.82 27.67 17.50
CA THR A 798 5.93 26.20 17.63
C THR A 798 6.24 25.53 16.29
N ALA A 799 5.72 26.09 15.20
CA ALA A 799 5.86 25.54 13.85
C ALA A 799 7.34 25.54 13.41
N GLY A 800 7.91 24.36 13.17
CA GLY A 800 9.32 24.20 12.76
C GLY A 800 10.30 23.96 13.91
N THR A 801 9.81 23.78 15.14
CA THR A 801 10.62 23.25 16.26
C THR A 801 11.07 21.81 16.00
N LEU A 802 12.03 21.32 16.80
CA LEU A 802 12.61 19.98 16.66
C LEU A 802 11.58 18.84 16.83
N ASN A 803 10.52 19.06 17.62
CA ASN A 803 9.52 18.04 17.94
C ASN A 803 8.71 17.60 16.71
N ALA A 804 8.24 16.36 16.73
CA ALA A 804 7.28 15.88 15.74
C ALA A 804 5.93 16.58 15.94
N GLY A 805 5.32 17.10 14.88
CA GLY A 805 4.01 17.76 15.00
C GLY A 805 3.51 18.32 13.68
N GLY A 806 2.19 18.37 13.55
CA GLY A 806 1.44 18.93 12.45
C GLY A 806 0.81 20.27 12.80
N LEU A 807 0.34 20.99 11.77
CA LEU A 807 -0.23 22.33 11.89
C LEU A 807 -1.74 22.37 11.63
N PHE A 808 -2.37 21.25 11.30
CA PHE A 808 -3.78 21.19 10.91
C PHE A 808 -4.70 21.71 12.04
N VAL A 809 -4.74 21.04 13.19
CA VAL A 809 -5.61 21.45 14.32
C VAL A 809 -5.29 22.84 14.86
N PRO A 810 -4.02 23.23 15.10
CA PRO A 810 -3.73 24.58 15.59
C PRO A 810 -4.23 25.68 14.64
N MET A 811 -4.09 25.49 13.33
CA MET A 811 -4.60 26.45 12.34
C MET A 811 -6.12 26.43 12.22
N MET A 812 -6.77 25.26 12.40
CA MET A 812 -8.22 25.19 12.54
C MET A 812 -8.71 25.98 13.75
N LEU A 813 -8.00 25.94 14.87
CA LEU A 813 -8.37 26.62 16.10
C LEU A 813 -8.25 28.15 15.97
N VAL A 814 -7.18 28.64 15.34
CA VAL A 814 -7.05 30.06 14.97
C VAL A 814 -8.23 30.49 14.08
N GLY A 815 -8.56 29.67 13.08
CA GLY A 815 -9.68 29.91 12.19
C GLY A 815 -11.04 29.92 12.87
N ALA A 816 -11.28 28.94 13.75
CA ALA A 816 -12.49 28.84 14.54
C ALA A 816 -12.68 30.07 15.44
N THR A 817 -11.58 30.58 15.99
CA THR A 817 -11.61 31.72 16.91
C THR A 817 -12.03 33.00 16.20
N TYR A 818 -11.38 33.38 15.10
CA TYR A 818 -11.77 34.60 14.38
C TYR A 818 -13.13 34.42 13.68
N GLY A 819 -13.43 33.21 13.22
CA GLY A 819 -14.74 32.87 12.66
C GLY A 819 -15.85 33.10 13.68
N ARG A 820 -15.71 32.54 14.89
CA ARG A 820 -16.69 32.73 15.97
C ARG A 820 -16.77 34.19 16.42
N LEU A 821 -15.64 34.90 16.46
CA LEU A 821 -15.59 36.34 16.77
C LEU A 821 -16.44 37.14 15.77
N ILE A 822 -16.26 36.91 14.47
CA ILE A 822 -17.03 37.59 13.42
C ILE A 822 -18.50 37.17 13.45
N GLY A 823 -18.80 35.89 13.66
CA GLY A 823 -20.17 35.41 13.82
C GLY A 823 -20.88 36.10 14.99
N ARG A 824 -20.18 36.32 16.11
CA ARG A 824 -20.74 37.07 17.26
C ARG A 824 -20.93 38.54 16.95
N LEU A 825 -19.96 39.19 16.29
CA LEU A 825 -20.09 40.59 15.86
C LEU A 825 -21.27 40.79 14.90
N LEU A 826 -21.41 39.92 13.91
CA LEU A 826 -22.53 39.95 12.97
C LEU A 826 -23.85 39.65 13.65
N GLY A 827 -23.89 38.73 14.62
CA GLY A 827 -25.07 38.49 15.45
C GLY A 827 -25.51 39.71 16.27
N THR A 828 -24.58 40.62 16.61
CA THR A 828 -24.92 41.90 17.27
C THR A 828 -25.35 43.02 16.33
N VAL A 829 -24.94 42.97 15.05
CA VAL A 829 -25.22 44.03 14.05
C VAL A 829 -26.43 43.68 13.18
N TRP A 830 -26.58 42.40 12.83
CA TRP A 830 -27.61 41.88 11.93
C TRP A 830 -28.80 41.37 12.77
N HIS A 831 -29.77 42.25 13.05
CA HIS A 831 -30.95 41.98 13.89
C HIS A 831 -32.19 41.26 13.30
N PRO A 832 -32.28 40.77 12.03
CA PRO A 832 -33.43 40.00 11.58
C PRO A 832 -33.35 38.54 12.00
N GLU A 833 -34.39 38.05 12.68
CA GLU A 833 -34.63 36.62 12.91
C GLU A 833 -34.70 35.84 11.57
N PRO A 834 -34.22 34.59 11.52
CA PRO A 834 -33.50 33.85 12.58
C PRO A 834 -32.08 34.39 12.80
N ARG A 835 -31.58 34.30 14.04
CA ARG A 835 -30.27 34.84 14.44
C ARG A 835 -29.12 34.11 13.73
N VAL A 836 -28.05 34.86 13.42
CA VAL A 836 -26.78 34.33 12.88
C VAL A 836 -26.19 33.34 13.89
N ASP A 837 -25.89 32.11 13.46
CA ASP A 837 -25.26 31.09 14.30
C ASP A 837 -23.72 31.24 14.25
N PRO A 838 -23.05 31.65 15.36
CA PRO A 838 -21.61 31.83 15.38
C PRO A 838 -20.80 30.54 15.18
N SER A 839 -21.40 29.36 15.41
CA SER A 839 -20.72 28.06 15.25
C SER A 839 -20.38 27.77 13.79
N ILE A 840 -21.24 28.20 12.86
CA ILE A 840 -21.04 28.00 11.42
C ILE A 840 -19.94 28.94 10.91
N TYR A 841 -19.90 30.17 11.43
CA TYR A 841 -18.81 31.10 11.12
C TYR A 841 -17.47 30.61 11.66
N ALA A 842 -17.47 29.96 12.84
CA ALA A 842 -16.28 29.27 13.35
C ALA A 842 -15.82 28.15 12.40
N LEU A 843 -16.74 27.29 11.95
CA LEU A 843 -16.44 26.21 11.01
C LEU A 843 -15.87 26.73 9.68
N VAL A 844 -16.53 27.73 9.08
CA VAL A 844 -16.10 28.35 7.82
C VAL A 844 -14.75 29.07 8.01
N GLY A 845 -14.56 29.75 9.14
CA GLY A 845 -13.28 30.39 9.50
C GLY A 845 -12.14 29.38 9.68
N SER A 846 -12.39 28.21 10.28
CA SER A 846 -11.42 27.11 10.33
C SER A 846 -10.98 26.68 8.94
N ALA A 847 -11.94 26.42 8.03
CA ALA A 847 -11.63 26.01 6.66
C ALA A 847 -10.89 27.12 5.88
N ALA A 848 -11.32 28.37 6.01
CA ALA A 848 -10.66 29.52 5.39
C ALA A 848 -9.22 29.69 5.87
N MET A 849 -8.95 29.56 7.18
CA MET A 849 -7.59 29.63 7.72
C MET A 849 -6.72 28.48 7.22
N MET A 850 -7.28 27.27 7.13
CA MET A 850 -6.56 26.11 6.61
C MET A 850 -6.12 26.31 5.16
N SER A 851 -7.05 26.70 4.28
CA SER A 851 -6.71 27.03 2.89
C SER A 851 -5.75 28.22 2.80
N GLY A 852 -5.90 29.18 3.71
CA GLY A 852 -5.04 30.35 3.83
C GLY A 852 -3.59 30.06 4.18
N PHE A 853 -3.22 28.89 4.72
CA PHE A 853 -1.80 28.54 4.96
C PHE A 853 -1.33 27.35 4.11
N SER A 854 -2.19 26.36 3.85
CA SER A 854 -1.82 25.16 3.09
C SER A 854 -2.09 25.28 1.59
N ARG A 855 -2.94 26.21 1.15
CA ARG A 855 -3.47 26.34 -0.23
C ARG A 855 -4.34 25.18 -0.71
N SER A 856 -4.75 24.29 0.19
CA SER A 856 -5.63 23.16 -0.11
C SER A 856 -7.06 23.63 -0.38
N THR A 857 -7.75 22.98 -1.32
CA THR A 857 -9.09 23.34 -1.79
C THR A 857 -10.09 22.21 -1.67
N ILE A 858 -10.24 21.39 -2.71
CA ILE A 858 -11.30 20.40 -2.87
C ILE A 858 -11.21 19.36 -1.76
N SER A 859 -10.00 18.85 -1.48
CA SER A 859 -9.77 17.90 -0.40
C SER A 859 -10.20 18.45 0.95
N LEU A 860 -9.85 19.70 1.25
CA LEU A 860 -10.20 20.36 2.50
C LEU A 860 -11.72 20.53 2.65
N VAL A 861 -12.41 20.98 1.61
CA VAL A 861 -13.88 21.11 1.63
C VAL A 861 -14.53 19.76 1.94
N VAL A 862 -14.08 18.68 1.29
CA VAL A 862 -14.61 17.34 1.53
C VAL A 862 -14.28 16.83 2.93
N ILE A 863 -13.07 17.05 3.44
CA ILE A 863 -12.69 16.68 4.81
C ILE A 863 -13.63 17.35 5.83
N VAL A 864 -13.86 18.66 5.70
CA VAL A 864 -14.72 19.41 6.62
C VAL A 864 -16.19 18.96 6.50
N VAL A 865 -16.66 18.64 5.29
CA VAL A 865 -18.01 18.10 5.07
C VAL A 865 -18.17 16.70 5.67
N GLU A 866 -17.18 15.81 5.51
CA GLU A 866 -17.21 14.47 6.12
C GLU A 866 -17.17 14.56 7.66
N LEU A 867 -16.35 15.45 8.21
CA LEU A 867 -16.24 15.70 9.67
C LEU A 867 -17.52 16.26 10.29
N THR A 868 -18.27 17.05 9.53
CA THR A 868 -19.52 17.67 9.97
C THR A 868 -20.72 16.78 9.73
N GLY A 869 -20.64 15.83 8.79
CA GLY A 869 -21.75 14.95 8.41
C GLY A 869 -22.88 15.69 7.68
N ASN A 870 -22.69 16.95 7.28
CA ASN A 870 -23.72 17.77 6.65
C ASN A 870 -23.19 18.46 5.38
N THR A 871 -23.72 18.05 4.23
CA THR A 871 -23.34 18.57 2.91
C THR A 871 -23.88 19.97 2.63
N GLN A 872 -24.83 20.49 3.40
CA GLN A 872 -25.40 21.82 3.20
C GLN A 872 -24.36 22.93 3.40
N PHE A 873 -23.34 22.71 4.23
CA PHE A 873 -22.26 23.66 4.46
C PHE A 873 -21.23 23.72 3.32
N MET A 874 -21.35 22.87 2.31
CA MET A 874 -20.36 22.77 1.24
C MET A 874 -20.17 24.08 0.47
N LEU A 875 -21.25 24.80 0.13
CA LEU A 875 -21.16 26.04 -0.65
C LEU A 875 -20.48 27.18 0.15
N PRO A 876 -20.89 27.53 1.39
CA PRO A 876 -20.18 28.51 2.22
C PRO A 876 -18.70 28.20 2.40
N ILE A 877 -18.38 26.94 2.70
CA ILE A 877 -16.99 26.50 2.91
C ILE A 877 -16.20 26.64 1.61
N MET A 878 -16.75 26.20 0.47
CA MET A 878 -16.07 26.31 -0.84
C MET A 878 -15.79 27.78 -1.20
N LEU A 879 -16.75 28.68 -0.97
CA LEU A 879 -16.58 30.11 -1.24
C LEU A 879 -15.45 30.71 -0.38
N ALA A 880 -15.46 30.43 0.93
CA ALA A 880 -14.45 30.94 1.85
C ALA A 880 -13.05 30.35 1.58
N VAL A 881 -12.98 29.06 1.24
CA VAL A 881 -11.72 28.36 0.87
C VAL A 881 -11.14 28.93 -0.42
N MET A 882 -11.96 29.11 -1.47
CA MET A 882 -11.48 29.66 -2.75
C MET A 882 -10.98 31.10 -2.62
N THR A 883 -11.72 31.93 -1.88
CA THR A 883 -11.31 33.31 -1.60
C THR A 883 -10.03 33.38 -0.75
N ALA A 884 -9.92 32.54 0.29
CA ALA A 884 -8.70 32.43 1.08
C ALA A 884 -7.48 32.00 0.26
N LYS A 885 -7.66 31.04 -0.66
CA LYS A 885 -6.60 30.62 -1.58
C LYS A 885 -6.15 31.76 -2.49
N TRP A 886 -7.06 32.44 -3.18
CA TRP A 886 -6.71 33.52 -4.12
C TRP A 886 -5.96 34.66 -3.42
N ILE A 887 -6.46 35.08 -2.26
CA ILE A 887 -5.80 36.12 -1.47
C ILE A 887 -4.43 35.63 -1.00
N GLY A 888 -4.34 34.39 -0.54
CA GLY A 888 -3.09 33.80 -0.12
C GLY A 888 -2.03 33.71 -1.23
N ASP A 889 -2.39 33.19 -2.40
CA ASP A 889 -1.51 33.06 -3.56
C ASP A 889 -0.98 34.41 -4.06
N ALA A 890 -1.72 35.50 -3.82
CA ALA A 890 -1.27 36.85 -4.15
C ALA A 890 -0.09 37.33 -3.30
N PHE A 891 0.12 36.74 -2.10
CA PHE A 891 1.17 37.16 -1.17
C PHE A 891 2.29 36.13 -1.00
N THR A 892 1.96 34.86 -0.83
CA THR A 892 2.92 33.78 -0.53
C THR A 892 2.50 32.44 -1.11
N GLU A 893 3.48 31.58 -1.37
CA GLU A 893 3.25 30.16 -1.66
C GLU A 893 2.70 29.39 -0.44
N SER A 894 2.35 28.13 -0.64
CA SER A 894 1.93 27.23 0.44
C SER A 894 3.06 26.99 1.44
N ILE A 895 2.70 26.76 2.72
CA ILE A 895 3.70 26.44 3.75
C ILE A 895 4.58 25.24 3.37
N TYR A 896 4.00 24.23 2.71
CA TYR A 896 4.72 23.00 2.39
C TYR A 896 5.73 23.22 1.28
N GLU A 897 5.39 24.01 0.25
CA GLU A 897 6.32 24.38 -0.82
C GLU A 897 7.44 25.26 -0.29
N SER A 898 7.13 26.30 0.48
CA SER A 898 8.16 27.16 1.06
C SER A 898 9.10 26.41 2.01
N LEU A 899 8.61 25.40 2.75
CA LEU A 899 9.46 24.52 3.57
C LEU A 899 10.31 23.56 2.74
N MET A 900 9.84 23.11 1.58
CA MET A 900 10.64 22.28 0.66
C MET A 900 11.77 23.11 0.03
N GLU A 901 11.47 24.35 -0.38
CA GLU A 901 12.47 25.30 -0.87
C GLU A 901 13.53 25.61 0.19
N LEU A 902 13.11 25.85 1.44
CA LEU A 902 14.03 26.05 2.56
C LEU A 902 14.94 24.84 2.84
N LYS A 903 14.49 23.64 2.48
CA LYS A 903 15.25 22.39 2.59
C LYS A 903 16.03 22.05 1.31
N SER A 904 15.95 22.89 0.28
CA SER A 904 16.63 22.70 -1.01
C SER A 904 16.27 21.38 -1.70
N TYR A 905 15.02 20.93 -1.57
CA TYR A 905 14.54 19.77 -2.31
C TYR A 905 14.29 20.14 -3.78
N ALA A 906 14.77 19.30 -4.70
CA ALA A 906 14.62 19.46 -6.15
C ALA A 906 13.17 19.17 -6.61
N PHE A 907 12.22 19.98 -6.17
CA PHE A 907 10.78 19.81 -6.40
C PHE A 907 10.35 20.54 -7.68
N LEU A 908 9.75 19.81 -8.63
CA LEU A 908 9.15 20.41 -9.82
C LEU A 908 7.72 20.87 -9.50
N LYS A 909 7.47 22.19 -9.60
CA LYS A 909 6.15 22.82 -9.43
C LYS A 909 5.16 22.37 -10.51
N HIS A 910 3.85 22.51 -10.27
CA HIS A 910 2.84 22.08 -11.24
C HIS A 910 2.86 22.93 -12.53
N HIS A 911 3.20 24.21 -12.42
CA HIS A 911 3.32 25.12 -13.54
C HIS A 911 4.76 25.61 -13.68
N PRO A 912 5.30 25.67 -14.90
CA PRO A 912 6.61 26.27 -15.13
C PRO A 912 6.55 27.77 -14.81
N PRO A 913 7.66 28.37 -14.37
CA PRO A 913 7.75 29.80 -14.10
C PRO A 913 7.44 30.65 -15.33
N ARG A 914 6.90 31.85 -15.13
CA ARG A 914 6.47 32.73 -16.23
C ARG A 914 7.63 33.22 -17.11
N HIS A 915 8.85 33.36 -16.59
CA HIS A 915 10.00 33.78 -17.39
C HIS A 915 10.51 32.68 -18.33
N THR A 916 10.16 31.41 -18.08
CA THR A 916 10.55 30.28 -18.94
C THR A 916 9.71 30.15 -20.21
N LEU A 917 8.68 30.99 -20.38
CA LEU A 917 7.78 30.97 -21.54
C LEU A 917 8.50 31.25 -22.87
N THR A 918 9.63 31.96 -22.84
CA THR A 918 10.43 32.29 -24.04
C THR A 918 11.60 31.33 -24.27
N MET A 919 11.81 30.35 -23.39
CA MET A 919 12.94 29.43 -23.47
C MET A 919 12.60 28.22 -24.35
N GLY A 920 13.56 27.78 -25.15
CA GLY A 920 13.51 26.54 -25.91
C GLY A 920 14.11 25.37 -25.15
N VAL A 921 13.93 24.17 -25.68
CA VAL A 921 14.59 22.94 -25.19
C VAL A 921 16.12 23.06 -25.29
N HIS A 922 16.62 23.60 -26.40
CA HIS A 922 18.06 23.80 -26.64
C HIS A 922 18.76 24.64 -25.56
N ASP A 923 18.05 25.58 -24.92
CA ASP A 923 18.59 26.44 -23.87
C ASP A 923 18.88 25.69 -22.56
N VAL A 924 18.20 24.55 -22.34
CA VAL A 924 18.18 23.84 -21.06
C VAL A 924 18.81 22.45 -21.14
N MET A 925 18.81 21.81 -22.32
CA MET A 925 19.32 20.45 -22.46
C MET A 925 20.81 20.32 -22.11
N ALA A 926 21.18 19.18 -21.51
CA ALA A 926 22.58 18.83 -21.33
C ALA A 926 23.19 18.37 -22.67
N ASN A 927 24.19 19.11 -23.12
CA ASN A 927 24.96 18.83 -24.34
C ASN A 927 26.04 17.76 -24.11
N ASN A 928 26.58 17.17 -25.17
CA ASN A 928 27.60 16.11 -25.14
C ASN A 928 27.16 14.82 -24.43
N VAL A 929 26.02 14.28 -24.86
CA VAL A 929 25.46 13.05 -24.30
C VAL A 929 26.35 11.85 -24.61
N ARG A 930 26.63 11.02 -23.59
CA ARG A 930 27.31 9.73 -23.79
C ARG A 930 26.31 8.69 -24.28
N CYS A 931 26.44 8.29 -25.52
CA CYS A 931 25.61 7.25 -26.14
C CYS A 931 26.34 5.89 -26.19
N LEU A 932 25.56 4.82 -26.25
CA LEU A 932 26.04 3.45 -26.48
C LEU A 932 25.52 2.96 -27.83
N ASN A 933 26.30 2.18 -28.57
CA ASN A 933 25.79 1.52 -29.78
C ASN A 933 24.89 0.31 -29.42
N GLU A 934 24.05 -0.15 -30.36
CA GLU A 934 23.23 -1.37 -30.19
C GLU A 934 24.07 -2.56 -29.71
N THR A 935 25.27 -2.70 -30.28
CA THR A 935 26.32 -3.62 -29.84
C THR A 935 27.56 -2.83 -29.50
N GLU A 936 28.03 -2.88 -28.25
CA GLU A 936 29.20 -2.14 -27.79
C GLU A 936 30.22 -3.08 -27.14
N SER A 937 31.51 -2.73 -27.26
CA SER A 937 32.59 -3.48 -26.61
C SER A 937 32.51 -3.36 -25.09
N LEU A 938 32.69 -4.48 -24.40
CA LEU A 938 32.64 -4.59 -22.94
C LEU A 938 33.63 -3.62 -22.26
N GLU A 939 34.82 -3.44 -22.82
CA GLU A 939 35.82 -2.49 -22.33
C GLU A 939 35.27 -1.07 -22.24
N LYS A 940 34.66 -0.56 -23.32
CA LYS A 940 34.06 0.78 -23.36
C LYS A 940 32.90 0.93 -22.39
N VAL A 941 32.09 -0.12 -22.23
CA VAL A 941 30.96 -0.10 -21.28
C VAL A 941 31.48 0.01 -19.84
N ILE A 942 32.50 -0.76 -19.48
CA ILE A 942 33.12 -0.70 -18.14
C ILE A 942 33.80 0.66 -17.91
N ASP A 943 34.52 1.18 -18.90
CA ASP A 943 35.15 2.49 -18.81
C ASP A 943 34.10 3.61 -18.65
N LEU A 944 33.02 3.57 -19.42
CA LEU A 944 31.89 4.50 -19.28
C LEU A 944 31.28 4.45 -17.86
N LEU A 945 31.10 3.25 -17.31
CA LEU A 945 30.56 3.07 -15.96
C LEU A 945 31.52 3.56 -14.88
N ARG A 946 32.84 3.50 -15.09
CA ARG A 946 33.84 4.01 -14.14
C ARG A 946 34.01 5.52 -14.20
N THR A 947 33.98 6.08 -15.41
CA THR A 947 34.20 7.52 -15.66
C THR A 947 32.97 8.38 -15.38
N THR A 948 31.77 7.82 -15.51
CA THR A 948 30.51 8.57 -15.37
C THR A 948 29.66 8.10 -14.18
N THR A 949 28.95 9.03 -13.56
CA THR A 949 27.94 8.79 -12.52
C THR A 949 26.50 8.78 -13.07
N HIS A 950 26.37 8.81 -14.40
CA HIS A 950 25.08 8.90 -15.11
C HIS A 950 24.27 7.62 -14.90
N ASN A 951 22.94 7.76 -14.81
CA ASN A 951 22.03 6.65 -14.49
C ASN A 951 21.30 6.06 -15.69
N ALA A 952 21.38 6.69 -16.87
CA ALA A 952 20.86 6.15 -18.11
C ALA A 952 21.68 6.66 -19.30
N PHE A 953 21.66 5.90 -20.39
CA PHE A 953 22.44 6.14 -21.60
C PHE A 953 21.54 5.90 -22.83
N PRO A 954 21.47 6.84 -23.78
CA PRO A 954 20.82 6.61 -25.06
C PRO A 954 21.54 5.54 -25.88
N VAL A 955 20.77 4.63 -26.47
CA VAL A 955 21.26 3.62 -27.40
C VAL A 955 21.04 4.10 -28.82
N VAL A 956 22.09 4.06 -29.63
CA VAL A 956 22.09 4.53 -31.02
C VAL A 956 22.51 3.43 -31.99
N LYS A 957 22.05 3.55 -33.24
CA LYS A 957 22.48 2.70 -34.35
C LYS A 957 23.25 3.54 -35.35
N ASP A 958 24.51 3.17 -35.56
CA ASP A 958 25.32 3.73 -36.65
C ASP A 958 24.82 3.14 -37.98
N ASN A 959 24.40 4.01 -38.90
CA ASN A 959 23.91 3.60 -40.21
C ASN A 959 25.03 3.49 -41.27
N GLY A 960 26.29 3.70 -40.90
CA GLY A 960 27.47 3.53 -41.78
C GLY A 960 27.59 4.55 -42.91
N ILE A 961 26.50 5.23 -43.28
CA ILE A 961 26.46 6.29 -44.29
C ILE A 961 26.56 7.63 -43.55
N GLY A 962 27.73 8.27 -43.60
CA GLY A 962 27.91 9.66 -43.16
C GLY A 962 27.99 9.91 -41.64
N ARG A 963 28.30 8.91 -40.79
CA ARG A 963 28.40 9.03 -39.32
C ARG A 963 27.13 9.55 -38.61
N GLN A 964 25.95 9.32 -39.19
CA GLN A 964 24.69 9.68 -38.54
C GLN A 964 24.19 8.52 -37.67
N ALA A 965 24.35 8.65 -36.35
CA ALA A 965 23.89 7.66 -35.38
C ALA A 965 22.44 7.96 -34.99
N THR A 966 21.53 7.04 -35.30
CA THR A 966 20.08 7.19 -35.07
C THR A 966 19.67 6.67 -33.70
N PHE A 967 18.82 7.42 -32.98
CA PHE A 967 18.31 7.02 -31.66
C PHE A 967 17.42 5.77 -31.75
N ARG A 968 17.65 4.81 -30.85
CA ARG A 968 16.88 3.55 -30.77
C ARG A 968 16.14 3.36 -29.46
N GLY A 969 16.61 3.96 -28.39
CA GLY A 969 15.95 3.91 -27.10
C GLY A 969 16.89 4.24 -25.95
N LEU A 970 16.46 3.97 -24.72
CA LEU A 970 17.21 4.32 -23.51
C LEU A 970 17.51 3.07 -22.67
N ILE A 971 18.73 2.95 -22.15
CA ILE A 971 19.09 1.89 -21.21
C ILE A 971 19.58 2.47 -19.88
N SER A 972 19.11 1.92 -18.76
CA SER A 972 19.53 2.37 -17.42
C SER A 972 20.84 1.74 -16.99
N ARG A 973 21.60 2.46 -16.17
CA ARG A 973 22.83 1.94 -15.51
C ARG A 973 22.56 0.67 -14.72
N ARG A 974 21.41 0.59 -14.03
CA ARG A 974 21.01 -0.59 -13.25
C ARG A 974 20.81 -1.81 -14.16
N GLN A 975 20.17 -1.64 -15.32
CA GLN A 975 20.03 -2.72 -16.30
C GLN A 975 21.40 -3.20 -16.80
N ILE A 976 22.31 -2.29 -17.15
CA ILE A 976 23.67 -2.68 -17.59
C ILE A 976 24.38 -3.51 -16.52
N LEU A 977 24.33 -3.08 -15.25
CA LEU A 977 24.95 -3.82 -14.13
C LEU A 977 24.34 -5.22 -13.95
N VAL A 978 23.04 -5.38 -14.18
CA VAL A 978 22.37 -6.69 -14.16
C VAL A 978 22.84 -7.59 -15.32
N LEU A 979 23.00 -7.03 -16.52
CA LEU A 979 23.53 -7.76 -17.68
C LEU A 979 24.96 -8.25 -17.41
N LEU A 980 25.80 -7.40 -16.82
CA LEU A 980 27.17 -7.74 -16.43
C LEU A 980 27.20 -8.84 -15.36
N GLN A 981 26.37 -8.74 -14.32
CA GLN A 981 26.30 -9.75 -13.27
C GLN A 981 25.85 -11.12 -13.79
N GLN A 982 24.98 -11.14 -14.79
CA GLN A 982 24.53 -12.38 -15.43
C GLN A 982 25.48 -12.87 -16.54
N LYS A 983 26.62 -12.21 -16.74
CA LYS A 983 27.60 -12.51 -17.79
C LYS A 983 26.99 -12.58 -19.18
N ARG A 984 26.11 -11.63 -19.51
CA ARG A 984 25.46 -11.50 -20.83
C ARG A 984 26.30 -10.67 -21.79
N PHE A 985 27.53 -11.12 -21.98
CA PHE A 985 28.46 -10.63 -22.98
C PHE A 985 28.98 -11.84 -23.78
N TYR A 986 29.28 -11.63 -25.05
CA TYR A 986 29.68 -12.71 -25.96
C TYR A 986 31.03 -12.39 -26.61
N PRO A 987 31.86 -13.40 -26.90
CA PRO A 987 33.07 -13.19 -27.67
C PRO A 987 32.72 -12.62 -29.04
N LYS A 988 33.52 -11.69 -29.56
CA LYS A 988 33.36 -11.08 -30.90
C LYS A 988 33.28 -12.12 -32.03
N THR A 989 33.84 -13.30 -31.82
CA THR A 989 33.92 -14.41 -32.78
C THR A 989 32.67 -15.30 -32.83
N SER A 990 31.74 -15.21 -31.86
CA SER A 990 30.57 -16.09 -31.81
C SER A 990 29.38 -15.55 -32.63
N LEU A 991 28.97 -16.28 -33.67
CA LEU A 991 27.74 -16.04 -34.46
C LEU A 991 26.47 -16.67 -33.83
N GLN A 992 26.57 -17.35 -32.69
CA GLN A 992 25.50 -18.21 -32.16
C GLN A 992 24.49 -17.51 -31.23
N SER A 993 23.20 -17.67 -31.62
CA SER A 993 21.94 -17.53 -30.89
C SER A 993 21.75 -16.32 -29.96
N ARG A 994 21.36 -15.19 -30.58
CA ARG A 994 20.81 -13.98 -29.93
C ARG A 994 19.45 -14.16 -29.22
N HIS A 995 18.95 -15.39 -29.06
CA HIS A 995 17.53 -15.65 -28.76
C HIS A 995 17.20 -16.18 -27.35
N ASN A 996 18.18 -16.31 -26.44
CA ASN A 996 17.90 -16.69 -25.06
C ASN A 996 17.66 -15.47 -24.17
N PHE A 997 16.41 -15.01 -24.10
CA PHE A 997 15.98 -13.94 -23.19
C PHE A 997 16.33 -14.28 -21.72
N ILE A 998 16.68 -13.25 -20.95
CA ILE A 998 16.80 -13.38 -19.49
C ILE A 998 15.41 -13.71 -18.94
N ASP A 999 15.33 -14.67 -18.02
CA ASP A 999 14.12 -14.88 -17.25
C ASP A 999 13.74 -13.58 -16.53
N TYR A 1000 12.63 -12.97 -16.95
CA TYR A 1000 12.16 -11.65 -16.49
C TYR A 1000 12.10 -11.54 -14.96
N GLU A 1001 11.80 -12.64 -14.26
CA GLU A 1001 11.79 -12.67 -12.78
C GLU A 1001 13.18 -12.49 -12.19
N THR A 1002 14.18 -13.15 -12.75
CA THR A 1002 15.58 -12.99 -12.35
C THR A 1002 16.05 -11.57 -12.67
N ASN A 1003 15.61 -11.00 -13.80
CA ASN A 1003 15.90 -9.61 -14.17
C ASN A 1003 15.33 -8.62 -13.14
N ILE A 1004 14.03 -8.69 -12.81
CA ILE A 1004 13.41 -7.83 -11.79
C ILE A 1004 14.06 -8.00 -10.41
N ALA A 1005 14.30 -9.24 -9.98
CA ALA A 1005 14.87 -9.51 -8.67
C ALA A 1005 16.27 -8.91 -8.51
N LEU A 1006 17.06 -8.88 -9.59
CA LEU A 1006 18.40 -8.27 -9.61
C LEU A 1006 18.33 -6.75 -9.79
N LEU A 1007 17.41 -6.22 -10.59
CA LEU A 1007 17.18 -4.77 -10.70
C LEU A 1007 16.84 -4.14 -9.34
N ASN A 1008 16.15 -4.89 -8.48
CA ASN A 1008 15.83 -4.48 -7.12
C ASN A 1008 17.00 -4.56 -6.12
N ARG A 1009 18.19 -5.05 -6.53
CA ARG A 1009 19.42 -5.01 -5.72
C ARG A 1009 20.21 -3.74 -6.01
N LYS A 1010 20.85 -3.18 -4.98
CA LYS A 1010 21.89 -2.16 -5.18
C LYS A 1010 23.14 -2.89 -5.64
N LEU A 1011 23.39 -2.87 -6.94
CA LEU A 1011 24.58 -3.43 -7.57
C LEU A 1011 25.60 -2.32 -7.76
N HIS A 1012 26.84 -2.60 -7.39
CA HIS A 1012 28.00 -1.76 -7.70
C HIS A 1012 28.93 -2.53 -8.63
N LEU A 1013 29.60 -1.83 -9.53
CA LEU A 1013 30.48 -2.44 -10.52
C LEU A 1013 31.57 -3.31 -9.83
N ASP A 1014 32.14 -2.79 -8.74
CA ASP A 1014 33.22 -3.45 -7.99
C ASP A 1014 32.75 -4.71 -7.23
N THR A 1015 31.44 -4.86 -7.03
CA THR A 1015 30.84 -6.01 -6.33
C THR A 1015 30.42 -7.13 -7.27
N ILE A 1016 30.68 -7.04 -8.57
CA ILE A 1016 30.28 -8.05 -9.54
C ILE A 1016 31.38 -9.12 -9.66
N PRO A 1017 31.16 -10.36 -9.17
CA PRO A 1017 32.17 -11.41 -9.21
C PRO A 1017 32.31 -11.98 -10.63
N GLY A 1018 33.55 -12.26 -11.05
CA GLY A 1018 33.84 -13.01 -12.27
C GLY A 1018 33.69 -12.23 -13.58
N LEU A 1019 33.95 -10.91 -13.55
CA LEU A 1019 34.24 -10.13 -14.76
C LEU A 1019 35.58 -10.59 -15.37
N PRO A 1020 35.73 -10.60 -16.70
CA PRO A 1020 36.99 -10.94 -17.36
C PRO A 1020 38.13 -10.02 -16.91
N GLN A 1021 39.37 -10.49 -17.02
CA GLN A 1021 40.51 -9.63 -16.69
C GLN A 1021 40.54 -8.41 -17.61
N PRO A 1022 41.08 -7.25 -17.18
CA PRO A 1022 41.10 -6.03 -17.99
C PRO A 1022 41.66 -6.20 -19.41
N ARG A 1023 42.59 -7.15 -19.60
CA ARG A 1023 43.21 -7.46 -20.89
C ARG A 1023 42.31 -8.23 -21.85
N GLU A 1024 41.31 -8.94 -21.34
CA GLU A 1024 40.38 -9.77 -22.13
C GLU A 1024 39.07 -9.03 -22.45
N LEU A 1025 38.82 -7.87 -21.82
CA LEU A 1025 37.57 -7.10 -22.00
C LEU A 1025 37.34 -6.66 -23.45
N SER A 1026 38.40 -6.42 -24.21
CA SER A 1026 38.33 -5.99 -25.62
C SER A 1026 37.83 -7.11 -26.55
N GLU A 1027 37.83 -8.36 -26.11
CA GLU A 1027 37.41 -9.52 -26.91
C GLU A 1027 35.90 -9.80 -26.82
N TYR A 1028 35.20 -9.14 -25.90
CA TYR A 1028 33.78 -9.33 -25.66
C TYR A 1028 32.94 -8.11 -26.05
N ASP A 1029 31.74 -8.39 -26.55
CA ASP A 1029 30.71 -7.40 -26.85
C ASP A 1029 29.43 -7.66 -26.03
N ILE A 1030 28.65 -6.61 -25.83
CA ILE A 1030 27.32 -6.68 -25.22
C ILE A 1030 26.28 -6.19 -26.26
N ASP A 1031 25.18 -6.94 -26.38
CA ASP A 1031 24.02 -6.55 -27.18
C ASP A 1031 22.94 -5.95 -26.28
N PHE A 1032 22.55 -4.71 -26.55
CA PHE A 1032 21.53 -3.98 -25.80
C PHE A 1032 20.15 -4.01 -26.45
N ILE A 1033 20.00 -4.53 -27.67
CA ILE A 1033 18.78 -4.37 -28.49
C ILE A 1033 17.51 -4.87 -27.79
N ASN A 1034 17.60 -5.98 -27.08
CA ASN A 1034 16.48 -6.64 -26.41
C ASN A 1034 16.15 -6.03 -25.03
N TYR A 1035 17.06 -5.25 -24.46
CA TYR A 1035 16.96 -4.69 -23.10
C TYR A 1035 16.74 -3.18 -23.07
N THR A 1036 16.83 -2.54 -24.22
CA THR A 1036 16.64 -1.10 -24.38
C THR A 1036 15.15 -0.75 -24.29
N ASP A 1037 14.80 0.32 -23.57
CA ASP A 1037 13.45 0.88 -23.60
C ASP A 1037 13.23 1.56 -24.96
N LYS A 1038 12.54 0.84 -25.84
CA LYS A 1038 12.23 1.30 -27.21
C LYS A 1038 11.16 2.39 -27.23
N SER A 1039 10.42 2.54 -26.13
CA SER A 1039 9.35 3.52 -25.99
C SER A 1039 9.81 4.81 -25.30
N ALA A 1040 11.12 4.94 -25.03
CA ALA A 1040 11.68 6.07 -24.29
C ALA A 1040 11.15 7.41 -24.82
N PRO A 1041 10.70 8.32 -23.94
CA PRO A 1041 10.10 9.57 -24.38
C PRO A 1041 11.17 10.49 -24.97
N ILE A 1042 10.79 11.13 -26.08
CA ILE A 1042 11.65 12.02 -26.87
C ILE A 1042 10.97 13.38 -27.03
N ILE A 1043 11.77 14.43 -27.17
CA ILE A 1043 11.33 15.78 -27.56
C ILE A 1043 12.26 16.34 -28.63
N GLN A 1044 11.72 17.16 -29.53
CA GLN A 1044 12.50 17.82 -30.57
C GLN A 1044 13.33 18.98 -29.99
N GLU A 1045 14.54 19.19 -30.52
CA GLU A 1045 15.45 20.28 -30.10
C GLU A 1045 14.81 21.67 -30.23
N GLY A 1046 14.02 21.89 -31.30
CA GLY A 1046 13.25 23.11 -31.51
C GLY A 1046 11.99 23.25 -30.63
N GLY A 1047 11.73 22.31 -29.72
CA GLY A 1047 10.56 22.32 -28.84
C GLY A 1047 10.58 23.42 -27.77
N SER A 1048 9.41 23.74 -27.23
CA SER A 1048 9.28 24.72 -26.14
C SER A 1048 9.68 24.10 -24.79
N PHE A 1049 10.25 24.91 -23.89
CA PHE A 1049 10.53 24.50 -22.52
C PHE A 1049 9.27 24.02 -21.79
N ILE A 1050 8.12 24.66 -22.04
CA ILE A 1050 6.84 24.34 -21.40
C ILE A 1050 6.41 22.91 -21.73
N ASP A 1051 6.55 22.49 -22.98
CA ASP A 1051 6.18 21.16 -23.42
C ASP A 1051 7.12 20.11 -22.82
N ALA A 1052 8.43 20.41 -22.78
CA ALA A 1052 9.40 19.57 -22.09
C ALA A 1052 9.07 19.40 -20.60
N TYR A 1053 8.77 20.52 -19.93
CA TYR A 1053 8.43 20.57 -18.52
C TYR A 1053 7.17 19.76 -18.21
N LYS A 1054 6.08 19.96 -18.97
CA LYS A 1054 4.84 19.21 -18.83
C LYS A 1054 5.03 17.73 -19.11
N LEU A 1055 5.76 17.38 -20.17
CA LEU A 1055 6.02 15.97 -20.51
C LEU A 1055 6.80 15.28 -19.38
N PHE A 1056 7.81 15.95 -18.84
CA PHE A 1056 8.62 15.45 -17.73
C PHE A 1056 7.79 15.30 -16.45
N SER A 1057 7.02 16.32 -16.10
CA SER A 1057 6.27 16.42 -14.85
C SER A 1057 4.95 15.64 -14.84
N LEU A 1058 4.36 15.30 -15.98
CA LEU A 1058 3.11 14.50 -16.07
C LEU A 1058 3.37 13.00 -16.26
N LEU A 1059 4.47 12.62 -16.92
CA LEU A 1059 4.84 11.21 -17.08
C LEU A 1059 5.76 10.68 -15.97
N GLY A 1060 6.31 11.56 -15.13
CA GLY A 1060 7.18 11.18 -14.01
C GLY A 1060 8.51 10.67 -14.51
N LEU A 1061 9.05 11.42 -15.47
CA LEU A 1061 10.28 11.05 -16.14
C LEU A 1061 11.48 11.30 -15.22
N ARG A 1062 12.51 10.50 -15.46
CA ARG A 1062 13.84 10.72 -14.89
C ARG A 1062 14.79 11.31 -15.92
N HIS A 1063 14.64 10.88 -17.16
CA HIS A 1063 15.41 11.32 -18.32
C HIS A 1063 14.44 11.54 -19.48
N LEU A 1064 14.62 12.64 -20.20
CA LEU A 1064 13.90 12.96 -21.43
C LEU A 1064 14.95 13.19 -22.52
N VAL A 1065 14.92 12.39 -23.59
CA VAL A 1065 15.92 12.48 -24.67
C VAL A 1065 15.52 13.58 -25.64
N VAL A 1066 16.48 14.43 -26.01
CA VAL A 1066 16.29 15.45 -27.03
C VAL A 1066 16.87 14.95 -28.33
N ILE A 1067 16.08 15.01 -29.40
CA ILE A 1067 16.49 14.61 -30.73
C ILE A 1067 16.44 15.78 -31.71
N ASP A 1068 17.28 15.71 -32.74
CA ASP A 1068 17.23 16.60 -33.88
C ASP A 1068 16.21 16.12 -34.94
N ASP A 1069 16.07 16.90 -36.02
CA ASP A 1069 15.20 16.58 -37.16
C ASP A 1069 15.58 15.28 -37.88
N PHE A 1070 16.79 14.76 -37.66
CA PHE A 1070 17.33 13.53 -38.24
C PHE A 1070 17.30 12.34 -37.27
N PHE A 1071 16.57 12.46 -36.15
CA PHE A 1071 16.48 11.43 -35.09
C PHE A 1071 17.84 11.08 -34.45
N GLN A 1072 18.80 12.00 -34.44
CA GLN A 1072 20.04 11.89 -33.69
C GLN A 1072 19.87 12.46 -32.30
N VAL A 1073 20.68 11.99 -31.35
CA VAL A 1073 20.63 12.47 -29.97
C VAL A 1073 21.34 13.81 -29.86
N ALA A 1074 20.58 14.89 -29.77
CA ALA A 1074 21.10 16.25 -29.58
C ALA A 1074 21.44 16.53 -28.11
N GLY A 1075 20.61 16.02 -27.19
CA GLY A 1075 20.73 16.33 -25.76
C GLY A 1075 19.93 15.40 -24.86
N ILE A 1076 20.05 15.60 -23.56
CA ILE A 1076 19.21 14.94 -22.56
C ILE A 1076 18.78 15.95 -21.50
N ILE A 1077 17.52 15.88 -21.09
CA ILE A 1077 16.95 16.71 -20.03
C ILE A 1077 16.71 15.84 -18.80
N THR A 1078 17.21 16.31 -17.67
CA THR A 1078 16.98 15.75 -16.36
C THR A 1078 16.21 16.74 -15.49
N ARG A 1079 15.82 16.29 -14.30
CA ARG A 1079 15.13 17.15 -13.32
C ARG A 1079 15.95 18.39 -12.94
N HIS A 1080 17.26 18.24 -12.83
CA HIS A 1080 18.15 19.33 -12.44
C HIS A 1080 18.15 20.44 -13.50
N ASP A 1081 18.14 20.06 -14.77
CA ASP A 1081 18.17 21.00 -15.90
C ASP A 1081 16.89 21.84 -15.93
N LEU A 1082 15.73 21.23 -15.65
CA LEU A 1082 14.45 21.94 -15.56
C LEU A 1082 14.35 22.93 -14.39
N LEU A 1083 15.13 22.73 -13.32
CA LEU A 1083 15.18 23.61 -12.15
C LEU A 1083 16.18 24.75 -12.30
N GLN A 1084 17.14 24.64 -13.23
CA GLN A 1084 18.20 25.61 -13.41
C GLN A 1084 17.69 27.04 -13.73
N PRO A 1085 16.67 27.25 -14.59
CA PRO A 1085 16.13 28.58 -14.86
C PRO A 1085 15.51 29.26 -13.64
N GLU A 1086 14.93 28.49 -12.71
CA GLU A 1086 14.40 29.00 -11.44
C GLU A 1086 15.54 29.43 -10.51
N MET A 1087 16.57 28.60 -10.38
CA MET A 1087 17.74 28.89 -9.55
C MET A 1087 18.48 30.14 -10.04
N GLU A 1088 18.64 30.31 -11.35
CA GLU A 1088 19.30 31.48 -11.94
C GLU A 1088 18.52 32.77 -11.69
N GLU A 1089 17.19 32.73 -11.74
CA GLU A 1089 16.33 33.87 -11.41
C GLU A 1089 16.40 34.21 -9.91
N GLN A 1090 16.33 33.22 -9.01
CA GLN A 1090 16.49 33.44 -7.57
C GLN A 1090 17.84 34.09 -7.25
N ILE A 1091 18.92 33.65 -7.91
CA ILE A 1091 20.25 34.24 -7.75
C ILE A 1091 20.28 35.70 -8.23
N ARG A 1092 19.62 36.02 -9.34
CA ARG A 1092 19.52 37.41 -9.85
C ARG A 1092 18.72 38.28 -8.87
N SER A 1093 17.60 37.79 -8.35
CA SER A 1093 16.77 38.50 -7.36
C SER A 1093 17.53 38.77 -6.06
N ASN A 1094 18.16 37.74 -5.47
CA ASN A 1094 18.92 37.86 -4.22
C ASN A 1094 20.08 38.86 -4.34
N ARG A 1095 20.81 38.87 -5.46
CA ARG A 1095 21.85 39.88 -5.72
C ARG A 1095 21.27 41.29 -5.79
N HIS A 1096 20.07 41.43 -6.35
CA HIS A 1096 19.41 42.72 -6.48
C HIS A 1096 18.94 43.26 -5.12
N GLU A 1097 18.40 42.40 -4.25
CA GLU A 1097 18.07 42.75 -2.86
C GLU A 1097 19.32 43.09 -2.05
N GLU A 1098 20.38 42.28 -2.13
CA GLU A 1098 21.64 42.52 -1.40
C GLU A 1098 22.30 43.85 -1.85
N MET A 1099 22.23 44.18 -3.14
CA MET A 1099 22.65 45.47 -3.69
C MET A 1099 21.79 46.64 -3.19
N GLN A 1100 20.47 46.45 -3.04
CA GLN A 1100 19.58 47.46 -2.49
C GLN A 1100 19.82 47.69 -0.99
N ASP A 1101 20.06 46.63 -0.22
CA ASP A 1101 20.38 46.74 1.21
C ASP A 1101 21.77 47.36 1.43
N LYS A 1102 22.77 47.01 0.64
CA LYS A 1102 24.07 47.70 0.64
C LYS A 1102 23.92 49.18 0.27
N ARG A 1103 23.08 49.53 -0.70
CA ARG A 1103 22.77 50.93 -1.05
C ARG A 1103 22.02 51.66 0.08
N ARG A 1104 21.10 51.01 0.79
CA ARG A 1104 20.41 51.59 1.96
C ARG A 1104 21.37 51.79 3.13
N MET A 1105 22.27 50.85 3.37
CA MET A 1105 23.30 50.95 4.41
C MET A 1105 24.31 52.05 4.07
N LEU A 1106 24.75 52.15 2.82
CA LEU A 1106 25.60 53.25 2.33
C LEU A 1106 24.91 54.61 2.42
N LYS A 1107 23.62 54.69 2.07
CA LYS A 1107 22.83 55.94 2.27
C LYS A 1107 22.71 56.32 3.74
N LYS A 1108 22.55 55.34 4.65
CA LYS A 1108 22.55 55.61 6.10
C LYS A 1108 23.91 56.07 6.61
N LEU A 1109 25.00 55.49 6.12
CA LEU A 1109 26.37 55.92 6.42
C LEU A 1109 26.66 57.33 5.88
N PHE A 1110 26.20 57.65 4.66
CA PHE A 1110 26.31 58.99 4.07
C PHE A 1110 25.40 60.05 4.70
N CYS A 1111 24.34 59.66 5.42
CA CYS A 1111 23.54 60.59 6.24
C CYS A 1111 24.10 60.76 7.66
N LEU A 1112 25.03 59.91 8.09
CA LEU A 1112 25.67 59.95 9.42
C LEU A 1112 27.07 60.61 9.40
N ALA A 1113 27.69 60.71 8.21
CA ALA A 1113 28.87 61.51 7.94
C ALA A 1113 28.44 62.87 7.35
#